data_AF-A0A2H5ZL79-F1
#
_entry.id   AF-A0A2H5ZL79-F1
#
_cell.length_a   1.000
_cell.length_b   1.000
_cell.length_c   1.000
_cell.angle_alpha   90.00
_cell.angle_beta   90.00
_cell.angle_gamma   90.00
#
_symmetry.space_group_name_H-M   'P 1'
#
loop_
_entity.id
_entity.type
_entity.pdbx_description
1 polymer ?
#
loop_
_entity_poly.entity_id
_entity_poly.type
_entity_poly.pdbx_seq_one_letter_code
_entity_poly.pdbx_strand_id
1 'polypeptide(L)'
;MSSTFMCRGFSLIKRRPSAAAFDQFKSADGTYKPQPQLGCRRSETLRGGIKQEDLASVRPRMQATCDSLRLGHVVKPERTWWCRIAGEVFVALFSVTVLLGRVAALDLPPATPNIETIPANSLVIPMDSDKQSIGEEFNLKAYGLVQRLLKAQIPVKWAIRAGKPKDGIDFSARAERVLPTQQTAALLDFRGGPFVVEASFASAALAIASSYGSNVAVYRLVEQVEVDVRYTLNQRAFVFVANDGQNAEIHTAVLAASGFVSGEDYAVLERPTTSAQLNANSCATIVTAPHYDGGNDPNWGAVVAAVRDFVLSGGNFLAQCKAVETYENHPTYGRFQTSAGVVKPGNPKTPFSYVAPDLPFSQFVGALADRGGAIPRYALASGSSFVNGGHAHVEYSGAGVGRYKASVSKLGTGVGSLVFYLAGHDYPGSSAEETNGRRMYMNAVFHPAQRPRSCGFDISTPTPTEPVPIPSVTPTRTPTPQGTEPVPIPSATPTFTSSTSSFTATPSLTATPSFIATASFTATRTLTQRQTPTPTPTLNLCGNGDLDPGEACDDGNNLDGDCCSATCELDPPGSTCEDGVDCTEGDQCDALGVCRGEPSTGQYAILRWAETDPVGSFTTAFMRRALIGGHVCSDIVRLGGRARVLGDVVALTSSGNALYFGKLTQVMGTVVTLGGEVVGAQNASIGEFLGADTTGSTPPVMDCAEARAKTIQARQMLLGLPSSPGLSFGATKIKLRKTLRLPPTGELGGGTVVVDFEDLKIGSSGALELVGGPATEDVVIRVQNHVRLGRRAKLLLTGLEPNQVVLLVNGRTNLGGSAYLPATLIGADRITVRRRAVVEGGLFGKTLLVSGSARVRRAGWVGWCR
;
A
#
# COMPACT_ATOMS: atom_id res chain seq x y z
N MET A 1 4.98 27.65 65.27
CA MET A 1 5.82 28.78 65.72
C MET A 1 6.79 29.14 64.60
N SER A 2 7.17 30.40 64.50
CA SER A 2 8.16 30.88 63.53
C SER A 2 9.59 30.51 63.94
N SER A 3 10.53 30.50 62.99
CA SER A 3 11.69 31.39 63.05
C SER A 3 12.52 31.35 61.77
N THR A 4 13.15 32.48 61.47
CA THR A 4 14.01 32.71 60.29
C THR A 4 15.39 33.14 60.79
N PHE A 5 16.47 32.64 60.19
CA PHE A 5 17.81 33.26 60.24
C PHE A 5 18.32 33.35 58.79
N MET A 6 18.57 34.51 58.16
CA MET A 6 19.30 35.77 58.50
C MET A 6 20.73 35.76 57.94
N CYS A 7 21.13 36.88 57.29
CA CYS A 7 22.24 36.93 56.34
C CYS A 7 23.51 37.65 56.87
N ARG A 8 24.68 37.27 56.33
CA ARG A 8 25.94 38.06 56.14
C ARG A 8 26.96 37.16 55.39
N GLY A 9 27.96 37.65 54.65
CA GLY A 9 28.32 39.02 54.26
C GLY A 9 29.84 39.28 54.34
N PHE A 10 30.44 39.90 53.31
CA PHE A 10 31.87 40.29 53.13
C PHE A 10 32.90 39.15 52.82
N SER A 11 34.08 39.41 52.20
CA SER A 11 34.44 40.35 51.10
C SER A 11 35.91 40.17 50.61
N LEU A 12 36.26 40.90 49.53
CA LEU A 12 37.57 41.46 49.14
C LEU A 12 38.69 40.64 48.43
N ILE A 13 39.20 41.29 47.35
CA ILE A 13 40.58 41.34 46.81
C ILE A 13 41.13 40.16 45.96
N LYS A 14 42.03 40.35 44.97
CA LYS A 14 42.21 41.34 43.85
C LYS A 14 43.47 40.96 43.05
N ARG A 15 43.38 40.79 41.71
CA ARG A 15 44.36 41.22 40.65
C ARG A 15 44.50 40.23 39.46
N ARG A 16 44.61 40.82 38.26
CA ARG A 16 45.15 40.33 36.96
C ARG A 16 46.62 40.87 36.82
N PRO A 17 47.36 40.95 35.67
CA PRO A 17 47.01 40.69 34.26
C PRO A 17 48.09 40.20 33.24
N SER A 18 47.63 39.84 32.04
CA SER A 18 48.26 40.02 30.71
C SER A 18 47.24 39.60 29.61
N ALA A 19 47.27 40.04 28.33
CA ALA A 19 47.77 41.28 27.71
C ALA A 19 46.97 41.59 26.38
N ALA A 20 47.28 42.73 25.75
CA ALA A 20 46.76 43.37 24.52
C ALA A 20 46.42 42.47 23.29
N ALA A 21 45.50 42.79 22.33
CA ALA A 21 45.06 44.06 21.68
C ALA A 21 45.99 44.51 20.50
N PHE A 22 45.56 45.14 19.37
CA PHE A 22 44.24 45.60 18.85
C PHE A 22 44.32 46.03 17.34
N ASP A 23 43.20 46.10 16.60
CA ASP A 23 42.83 47.17 15.60
C ASP A 23 41.38 46.92 15.09
N GLN A 24 40.38 47.83 15.18
CA GLN A 24 40.09 49.11 14.47
C GLN A 24 39.75 48.93 12.96
N PHE A 25 38.77 49.60 12.32
CA PHE A 25 37.92 50.79 12.61
C PHE A 25 36.41 50.49 12.34
N LYS A 26 35.39 51.38 12.42
CA LYS A 26 34.99 52.49 13.36
C LYS A 26 33.94 53.39 12.68
N SER A 27 32.75 53.55 13.28
CA SER A 27 31.83 54.71 13.11
C SER A 27 31.05 54.85 14.42
N ALA A 28 31.05 56.00 15.11
CA ALA A 28 30.18 57.16 14.82
C ALA A 28 28.69 56.73 14.84
N ASP A 29 27.86 57.07 15.83
CA ASP A 29 27.97 58.09 16.91
C ASP A 29 27.72 57.53 18.33
N GLY A 30 27.92 58.36 19.37
CA GLY A 30 28.07 57.90 20.77
C GLY A 30 26.86 58.05 21.71
N THR A 31 27.01 57.46 22.91
CA THR A 31 26.09 57.43 24.08
C THR A 31 24.93 56.40 24.03
N TYR A 32 24.24 56.18 25.16
CA TYR A 32 23.84 54.83 25.60
C TYR A 32 22.59 54.80 26.52
N LYS A 33 21.75 53.73 26.42
CA LYS A 33 20.54 53.42 27.25
C LYS A 33 19.34 54.41 27.10
N PRO A 34 18.12 54.08 27.58
CA PRO A 34 17.63 52.81 28.18
C PRO A 34 16.41 52.18 27.44
N GLN A 35 15.86 51.08 27.96
CA GLN A 35 14.46 50.70 27.71
C GLN A 35 13.49 51.54 28.56
N PRO A 36 12.40 52.08 28.00
CA PRO A 36 11.26 52.61 28.75
C PRO A 36 10.06 51.65 28.76
N GLN A 37 9.13 51.85 29.71
CA GLN A 37 7.82 51.17 29.73
C GLN A 37 6.74 51.98 29.00
N LEU A 38 5.63 51.30 28.67
CA LEU A 38 4.24 51.81 28.55
C LEU A 38 3.98 53.05 27.66
N GLY A 39 3.22 52.84 26.58
CA GLY A 39 2.68 53.94 25.77
C GLY A 39 1.52 53.54 24.85
N CYS A 40 0.28 53.58 25.34
CA CYS A 40 -0.90 53.49 24.49
C CYS A 40 -1.49 54.89 24.23
N ARG A 41 -1.36 55.39 22.99
CA ARG A 41 -2.28 56.39 22.41
C ARG A 41 -2.51 56.10 20.92
N ARG A 42 -3.67 56.52 20.42
CA ARG A 42 -4.10 56.35 19.03
C ARG A 42 -3.37 57.32 18.09
N SER A 43 -3.31 56.96 16.82
CA SER A 43 -3.39 57.92 15.72
C SER A 43 -4.83 57.97 15.18
N GLU A 44 -5.30 59.17 14.87
CA GLU A 44 -6.40 59.43 13.95
C GLU A 44 -5.77 60.02 12.68
N THR A 45 -6.31 59.83 11.47
CA THR A 45 -7.38 60.71 10.99
C THR A 45 -7.98 60.20 9.67
N LEU A 46 -9.30 60.42 9.52
CA LEU A 46 -10.05 60.77 8.28
C LEU A 46 -9.88 59.86 7.03
N ARG A 47 -10.93 59.38 6.36
CA ARG A 47 -12.27 59.99 6.17
C ARG A 47 -13.40 58.97 6.20
N GLY A 48 -14.53 59.38 6.76
CA GLY A 48 -15.85 58.76 6.73
C GLY A 48 -16.82 59.72 7.43
N GLY A 49 -18.11 59.73 7.08
CA GLY A 49 -19.00 60.76 7.63
C GLY A 49 -20.48 60.41 7.64
N ILE A 50 -21.25 61.33 8.24
CA ILE A 50 -22.72 61.45 8.27
C ILE A 50 -23.44 60.65 9.38
N LYS A 51 -23.85 61.41 10.42
CA LYS A 51 -25.00 61.24 11.34
C LYS A 51 -24.86 60.31 12.56
N GLN A 52 -25.92 60.33 13.38
CA GLN A 52 -25.90 60.58 14.84
C GLN A 52 -27.11 59.90 15.53
N GLU A 53 -27.22 60.01 16.87
CA GLU A 53 -28.37 59.66 17.74
C GLU A 53 -28.56 58.13 18.03
N ASP A 54 -28.86 57.66 19.25
CA ASP A 54 -28.78 58.35 20.55
C ASP A 54 -28.61 57.44 21.81
N LEU A 55 -28.12 58.06 22.90
CA LEU A 55 -28.22 57.81 24.37
C LEU A 55 -28.38 56.42 25.07
N ALA A 56 -27.63 56.31 26.19
CA ALA A 56 -27.94 55.62 27.48
C ALA A 56 -27.92 54.07 27.61
N SER A 57 -27.70 53.44 28.79
CA SER A 57 -26.89 53.77 29.99
C SER A 57 -26.74 52.53 30.92
N VAL A 58 -25.95 52.65 32.00
CA VAL A 58 -25.85 51.79 33.22
C VAL A 58 -25.18 50.38 33.12
N ARG A 59 -24.02 50.27 33.80
CA ARG A 59 -23.37 49.08 34.40
C ARG A 59 -23.39 49.29 35.97
N PRO A 60 -22.69 48.57 36.91
CA PRO A 60 -21.59 47.57 36.79
C PRO A 60 -21.48 46.47 37.91
N ARG A 61 -20.35 45.69 37.88
CA ARG A 61 -19.39 45.22 38.97
C ARG A 61 -19.92 44.93 40.42
N MET A 62 -19.32 44.10 41.31
CA MET A 62 -17.91 43.71 41.63
C MET A 62 -17.93 42.50 42.65
N GLN A 63 -16.89 41.91 43.30
CA GLN A 63 -15.41 42.10 43.40
C GLN A 63 -14.62 40.77 43.66
N ALA A 64 -14.33 40.42 44.94
CA ALA A 64 -13.47 39.33 45.49
C ALA A 64 -14.02 38.96 46.92
N THR A 65 -13.50 38.08 47.80
CA THR A 65 -12.11 37.65 48.14
C THR A 65 -12.11 36.29 48.88
N CYS A 66 -10.94 35.77 49.28
CA CYS A 66 -10.71 34.45 49.92
C CYS A 66 -11.22 34.32 51.38
N ASP A 67 -11.43 33.07 51.85
CA ASP A 67 -10.56 32.49 52.90
C ASP A 67 -10.70 30.94 53.01
N SER A 68 -9.96 30.30 53.94
CA SER A 68 -9.71 28.84 53.95
C SER A 68 -10.03 28.12 55.28
N LEU A 69 -10.38 26.81 55.22
CA LEU A 69 -10.24 25.86 56.34
C LEU A 69 -10.27 24.38 55.85
N ARG A 70 -9.89 23.44 56.74
CA ARG A 70 -9.74 21.99 56.50
C ARG A 70 -10.42 21.19 57.64
N LEU A 71 -10.47 19.85 57.49
CA LEU A 71 -11.08 18.83 58.39
C LEU A 71 -12.61 18.67 58.18
N GLY A 72 -13.19 17.46 58.22
CA GLY A 72 -12.58 16.12 58.24
C GLY A 72 -13.59 14.96 58.32
N HIS A 73 -13.25 13.83 57.67
CA HIS A 73 -13.74 12.44 57.88
C HIS A 73 -15.25 12.06 57.92
N VAL A 74 -15.61 11.21 56.93
CA VAL A 74 -16.43 9.96 57.04
C VAL A 74 -17.92 10.04 57.41
N VAL A 75 -18.79 9.56 56.49
CA VAL A 75 -19.78 8.46 56.65
C VAL A 75 -20.52 8.23 55.30
N LYS A 76 -20.97 6.99 55.06
CA LYS A 76 -21.85 6.49 53.96
C LYS A 76 -22.99 5.67 54.63
N PRO A 77 -24.12 5.31 53.98
CA PRO A 77 -24.61 5.66 52.62
C PRO A 77 -26.15 5.96 52.58
N GLU A 78 -26.74 5.82 51.38
CA GLU A 78 -28.16 5.49 51.06
C GLU A 78 -29.20 6.57 50.70
N ARG A 79 -30.19 6.08 49.91
CA ARG A 79 -31.59 6.51 49.67
C ARG A 79 -31.85 7.56 48.59
N THR A 80 -32.08 7.02 47.40
CA THR A 80 -33.07 7.52 46.43
C THR A 80 -34.45 7.73 47.07
N TRP A 81 -35.25 8.65 46.52
CA TRP A 81 -36.53 8.31 45.87
C TRP A 81 -37.01 9.47 44.96
N TRP A 82 -38.00 9.16 44.13
CA TRP A 82 -38.38 9.92 42.93
C TRP A 82 -39.22 11.16 43.22
N CYS A 83 -39.21 12.12 42.28
CA CYS A 83 -40.31 13.09 42.10
C CYS A 83 -40.87 12.95 40.68
N ARG A 84 -42.20 13.01 40.53
CA ARG A 84 -42.89 12.89 39.23
C ARG A 84 -43.25 14.27 38.67
N ILE A 85 -43.13 14.43 37.36
CA ILE A 85 -43.87 15.43 36.57
C ILE A 85 -44.58 14.69 35.45
N ALA A 86 -45.84 15.03 35.19
CA ALA A 86 -46.62 14.58 34.05
C ALA A 86 -46.57 15.64 32.93
N GLY A 87 -46.76 15.31 31.66
CA GLY A 87 -47.04 13.99 31.10
C GLY A 87 -47.22 14.05 29.57
N GLU A 88 -48.22 13.34 29.08
CA GLU A 88 -48.54 13.08 27.66
C GLU A 88 -47.58 12.13 26.92
N VAL A 89 -48.15 11.38 25.97
CA VAL A 89 -47.58 10.13 25.45
C VAL A 89 -47.48 10.19 23.93
N PHE A 90 -46.27 10.33 23.42
CA PHE A 90 -45.96 9.94 22.04
C PHE A 90 -45.46 8.49 22.04
N VAL A 91 -46.25 7.58 21.46
CA VAL A 91 -45.82 6.19 21.23
C VAL A 91 -44.87 6.15 20.04
N ALA A 92 -43.64 6.58 20.25
CA ALA A 92 -42.54 6.31 19.33
C ALA A 92 -42.17 4.83 19.47
N LEU A 93 -42.49 4.03 18.44
CA LEU A 93 -42.00 2.66 18.29
C LEU A 93 -40.49 2.69 18.02
N PHE A 94 -39.70 2.85 19.08
CA PHE A 94 -38.26 2.64 19.04
C PHE A 94 -37.99 1.15 18.83
N SER A 95 -37.89 0.74 17.57
CA SER A 95 -37.09 -0.42 17.20
C SER A 95 -35.69 -0.20 17.76
N VAL A 96 -35.35 -0.90 18.84
CA VAL A 96 -34.00 -0.89 19.40
C VAL A 96 -33.12 -1.73 18.47
N THR A 97 -32.73 -1.13 17.35
CA THR A 97 -31.65 -1.62 16.51
C THR A 97 -30.39 -1.55 17.34
N VAL A 98 -30.05 -2.67 17.99
CA VAL A 98 -28.78 -2.81 18.69
C VAL A 98 -27.69 -2.73 17.63
N LEU A 99 -27.07 -1.56 17.50
CA LEU A 99 -25.83 -1.42 16.76
C LEU A 99 -24.76 -2.21 17.52
N LEU A 100 -24.63 -3.48 17.15
CA LEU A 100 -23.46 -4.31 17.46
C LEU A 100 -22.27 -3.71 16.71
N GLY A 101 -21.71 -2.63 17.27
CA GLY A 101 -20.44 -2.09 16.83
C GLY A 101 -19.41 -3.21 16.92
N ARG A 102 -18.85 -3.61 15.77
CA ARG A 102 -17.85 -4.68 15.67
C ARG A 102 -16.75 -4.44 16.69
N VAL A 103 -16.71 -5.26 17.74
CA VAL A 103 -15.64 -5.20 18.74
C VAL A 103 -14.38 -5.67 18.03
N ALA A 104 -13.46 -4.74 17.78
CA ALA A 104 -12.17 -5.07 17.18
C ALA A 104 -11.48 -6.12 18.06
N ALA A 105 -11.12 -7.26 17.46
CA ALA A 105 -10.56 -8.37 18.20
C ALA A 105 -9.26 -7.94 18.92
N LEU A 106 -9.26 -8.11 20.24
CA LEU A 106 -8.28 -7.47 21.14
C LEU A 106 -6.96 -8.25 21.28
N ASP A 107 -6.84 -9.44 20.68
CA ASP A 107 -5.74 -10.39 20.91
C ASP A 107 -5.40 -10.57 22.39
N LEU A 108 -6.45 -10.81 23.17
CA LEU A 108 -6.41 -11.32 24.54
C LEU A 108 -7.21 -12.64 24.56
N PRO A 109 -6.81 -13.63 25.38
CA PRO A 109 -7.57 -14.85 25.59
C PRO A 109 -8.70 -14.66 26.62
N PRO A 110 -9.83 -15.40 26.51
CA PRO A 110 -10.20 -16.28 25.40
C PRO A 110 -10.59 -15.47 24.15
N ALA A 111 -10.49 -16.09 22.96
CA ALA A 111 -10.98 -15.43 21.76
C ALA A 111 -12.51 -15.23 21.81
N THR A 112 -12.99 -14.04 21.40
CA THR A 112 -14.40 -13.80 21.11
C THR A 112 -14.75 -14.38 19.73
N PRO A 113 -15.82 -15.19 19.60
CA PRO A 113 -16.31 -15.62 18.28
C PRO A 113 -16.88 -14.45 17.48
N ASN A 114 -16.66 -14.46 16.16
CA ASN A 114 -17.28 -13.59 15.16
C ASN A 114 -17.71 -14.44 13.96
N ILE A 115 -18.87 -15.09 14.08
CA ILE A 115 -19.40 -15.98 13.04
C ILE A 115 -19.93 -15.15 11.86
N GLU A 116 -19.44 -15.43 10.66
CA GLU A 116 -19.89 -14.83 9.40
C GLU A 116 -20.23 -15.93 8.39
N THR A 117 -21.36 -15.79 7.68
CA THR A 117 -21.73 -16.65 6.56
C THR A 117 -20.80 -16.40 5.37
N ILE A 118 -20.02 -17.40 4.98
CA ILE A 118 -19.17 -17.37 3.78
C ILE A 118 -19.97 -17.99 2.61
N PRO A 119 -20.17 -17.29 1.48
CA PRO A 119 -20.95 -17.81 0.37
C PRO A 119 -20.18 -18.87 -0.44
N ALA A 120 -20.93 -19.74 -1.13
CA ALA A 120 -20.38 -20.65 -2.14
C ALA A 120 -19.59 -19.88 -3.23
N ASN A 121 -18.64 -20.56 -3.87
CA ASN A 121 -17.62 -20.02 -4.76
C ASN A 121 -16.55 -19.13 -4.12
N SER A 122 -16.60 -18.86 -2.81
CA SER A 122 -15.47 -18.28 -2.07
C SER A 122 -14.26 -19.22 -2.12
N LEU A 123 -13.06 -18.64 -2.10
CA LEU A 123 -11.80 -19.41 -2.09
C LEU A 123 -11.28 -19.58 -0.66
N VAL A 124 -10.60 -20.69 -0.41
CA VAL A 124 -9.88 -20.98 0.84
C VAL A 124 -8.43 -21.31 0.51
N ILE A 125 -7.50 -20.56 1.09
CA ILE A 125 -6.08 -20.90 1.16
C ILE A 125 -5.89 -21.67 2.48
N PRO A 126 -5.63 -22.98 2.44
CA PRO A 126 -5.54 -23.80 3.63
C PRO A 126 -4.23 -23.50 4.36
N MET A 127 -4.29 -23.44 5.68
CA MET A 127 -3.12 -23.25 6.55
C MET A 127 -2.84 -24.51 7.39
N ASP A 128 -3.41 -25.65 7.01
CA ASP A 128 -3.08 -26.97 7.54
C ASP A 128 -2.04 -27.69 6.67
N SER A 129 -1.18 -28.49 7.31
CA SER A 129 -0.10 -29.19 6.62
C SER A 129 -0.62 -30.13 5.55
N ASP A 130 -1.62 -30.96 5.85
CA ASP A 130 -2.11 -32.02 4.97
C ASP A 130 -2.58 -31.53 3.58
N LYS A 131 -3.15 -30.31 3.49
CA LYS A 131 -3.58 -29.70 2.21
C LYS A 131 -2.52 -28.82 1.56
N GLN A 132 -1.62 -28.25 2.35
CA GLN A 132 -0.59 -27.29 1.91
C GLN A 132 0.80 -27.93 1.77
N SER A 133 0.94 -29.23 2.01
CA SER A 133 2.17 -30.01 1.81
C SER A 133 2.36 -30.42 0.34
N ILE A 134 2.52 -29.43 -0.53
CA ILE A 134 2.73 -29.64 -1.97
C ILE A 134 4.17 -29.25 -2.32
N GLY A 135 5.03 -30.26 -2.47
CA GLY A 135 6.48 -30.10 -2.68
C GLY A 135 7.31 -29.91 -1.40
N GLU A 136 6.69 -29.39 -0.33
CA GLU A 136 7.28 -29.21 1.00
C GLU A 136 6.35 -29.78 2.10
N GLU A 137 6.81 -29.86 3.35
CA GLU A 137 5.99 -30.31 4.49
C GLU A 137 4.91 -29.28 4.90
N PHE A 138 5.18 -27.99 4.67
CA PHE A 138 4.17 -26.93 4.60
C PHE A 138 4.71 -25.81 3.70
N ASN A 139 4.07 -25.58 2.55
CA ASN A 139 4.52 -24.55 1.60
C ASN A 139 4.23 -23.13 2.12
N LEU A 140 5.28 -22.46 2.60
CA LEU A 140 5.25 -21.10 3.15
C LEU A 140 4.79 -20.01 2.15
N LYS A 141 4.83 -20.27 0.84
CA LYS A 141 4.37 -19.32 -0.20
C LYS A 141 2.88 -18.99 -0.08
N ALA A 142 2.08 -19.77 0.67
CA ALA A 142 0.71 -19.39 1.06
C ALA A 142 0.62 -17.97 1.64
N TYR A 143 1.58 -17.57 2.48
CA TYR A 143 1.63 -16.22 3.04
C TYR A 143 1.93 -15.15 1.97
N GLY A 144 2.82 -15.44 1.02
CA GLY A 144 3.13 -14.57 -0.11
C GLY A 144 1.94 -14.37 -1.06
N LEU A 145 1.11 -15.42 -1.26
CA LEU A 145 -0.16 -15.28 -1.97
C LEU A 145 -1.09 -14.31 -1.26
N VAL A 146 -1.28 -14.44 0.06
CA VAL A 146 -2.11 -13.51 0.85
C VAL A 146 -1.59 -12.07 0.75
N GLN A 147 -0.26 -11.85 0.81
CA GLN A 147 0.33 -10.53 0.60
C GLN A 147 0.08 -9.98 -0.82
N ARG A 148 0.18 -10.81 -1.86
CA ARG A 148 -0.12 -10.40 -3.25
C ARG A 148 -1.60 -10.04 -3.45
N LEU A 149 -2.53 -10.78 -2.86
CA LEU A 149 -3.95 -10.46 -2.87
C LEU A 149 -4.23 -9.10 -2.20
N LEU A 150 -3.63 -8.85 -1.04
CA LEU A 150 -3.77 -7.57 -0.32
C LEU A 150 -3.14 -6.39 -1.08
N LYS A 151 -2.00 -6.59 -1.76
CA LYS A 151 -1.42 -5.59 -2.69
C LYS A 151 -2.41 -5.27 -3.83
N ALA A 152 -3.03 -6.30 -4.41
CA ALA A 152 -4.03 -6.20 -5.46
C ALA A 152 -5.42 -5.71 -5.00
N GLN A 153 -5.53 -5.11 -3.81
CA GLN A 153 -6.78 -4.56 -3.24
C GLN A 153 -7.89 -5.60 -2.99
N ILE A 154 -7.55 -6.89 -2.86
CA ILE A 154 -8.49 -7.95 -2.49
C ILE A 154 -8.43 -8.18 -0.97
N PRO A 155 -9.52 -7.94 -0.21
CA PRO A 155 -9.59 -8.25 1.22
C PRO A 155 -9.55 -9.77 1.46
N VAL A 156 -8.89 -10.18 2.54
CA VAL A 156 -8.74 -11.61 2.90
C VAL A 156 -9.22 -11.82 4.33
N LYS A 157 -10.19 -12.70 4.56
CA LYS A 157 -10.60 -13.10 5.91
C LYS A 157 -9.61 -14.10 6.48
N TRP A 158 -9.27 -13.96 7.76
CA TRP A 158 -8.52 -14.95 8.54
C TRP A 158 -9.50 -15.68 9.44
N ALA A 159 -9.78 -16.95 9.13
CA ALA A 159 -10.74 -17.78 9.84
C ALA A 159 -10.05 -18.55 10.96
N ILE A 160 -10.45 -18.29 12.21
CA ILE A 160 -9.89 -18.95 13.40
C ILE A 160 -11.02 -19.16 14.40
N ARG A 161 -11.31 -20.43 14.74
CA ARG A 161 -12.40 -20.76 15.66
C ARG A 161 -12.02 -20.49 17.12
N ALA A 162 -12.76 -19.60 17.76
CA ALA A 162 -12.64 -19.27 19.16
C ALA A 162 -12.81 -20.51 20.07
N GLY A 163 -11.98 -20.62 21.10
CA GLY A 163 -12.03 -21.75 22.06
C GLY A 163 -11.67 -23.13 21.48
N LYS A 164 -11.18 -23.23 20.25
CA LYS A 164 -10.72 -24.52 19.69
C LYS A 164 -9.49 -25.04 20.47
N PRO A 165 -9.32 -26.36 20.63
CA PRO A 165 -8.07 -26.92 21.14
C PRO A 165 -6.94 -26.76 20.10
N LYS A 166 -5.68 -26.96 20.53
CA LYS A 166 -4.54 -27.08 19.59
C LYS A 166 -4.83 -28.16 18.55
N ASP A 167 -4.47 -27.88 17.30
CA ASP A 167 -4.74 -28.71 16.11
C ASP A 167 -6.23 -28.95 15.79
N GLY A 168 -7.13 -28.27 16.51
CA GLY A 168 -8.57 -28.29 16.29
C GLY A 168 -8.98 -27.66 14.96
N ILE A 169 -10.10 -28.15 14.42
CA ILE A 169 -10.79 -27.63 13.24
C ILE A 169 -11.11 -26.14 13.43
N ASP A 170 -10.96 -25.36 12.37
CA ASP A 170 -11.49 -23.99 12.27
C ASP A 170 -12.91 -24.02 11.72
N PHE A 171 -13.09 -24.60 10.53
CA PHE A 171 -14.41 -24.96 9.98
C PHE A 171 -14.30 -26.21 9.08
N SER A 172 -15.44 -26.86 8.83
CA SER A 172 -15.56 -27.97 7.87
C SER A 172 -16.57 -27.60 6.79
N ALA A 173 -16.26 -27.84 5.52
CA ALA A 173 -17.12 -27.48 4.39
C ALA A 173 -16.93 -28.42 3.18
N ARG A 174 -17.93 -28.52 2.28
CA ARG A 174 -17.69 -29.12 0.97
C ARG A 174 -16.90 -28.18 0.07
N ALA A 175 -15.72 -28.60 -0.35
CA ALA A 175 -14.84 -27.83 -1.21
C ALA A 175 -14.09 -28.71 -2.23
N GLU A 176 -13.84 -28.15 -3.42
CA GLU A 176 -12.96 -28.71 -4.45
C GLU A 176 -11.59 -28.04 -4.38
N ARG A 177 -10.50 -28.74 -4.75
CA ARG A 177 -9.21 -28.07 -4.95
C ARG A 177 -9.17 -27.51 -6.37
N VAL A 178 -8.81 -26.24 -6.51
CA VAL A 178 -8.69 -25.55 -7.81
C VAL A 178 -7.24 -25.27 -8.21
N LEU A 179 -6.32 -25.14 -7.25
CA LEU A 179 -4.87 -25.01 -7.50
C LEU A 179 -4.04 -25.85 -6.51
N PRO A 180 -2.82 -26.28 -6.88
CA PRO A 180 -2.23 -26.23 -8.22
C PRO A 180 -2.73 -27.37 -9.13
N THR A 181 -3.30 -28.44 -8.56
CA THR A 181 -3.88 -29.57 -9.30
C THR A 181 -5.32 -29.78 -8.85
N GLN A 182 -6.26 -29.80 -9.79
CA GLN A 182 -7.68 -29.90 -9.48
C GLN A 182 -8.02 -31.20 -8.72
N GLN A 183 -8.91 -31.12 -7.74
CA GLN A 183 -9.47 -32.28 -7.03
C GLN A 183 -10.98 -32.12 -6.87
N THR A 184 -11.71 -33.22 -7.07
CA THR A 184 -13.19 -33.26 -6.94
C THR A 184 -13.66 -32.86 -5.54
N ALA A 185 -14.88 -32.31 -5.47
CA ALA A 185 -15.43 -31.74 -4.25
C ALA A 185 -15.66 -32.78 -3.13
N ALA A 186 -14.95 -32.60 -2.01
CA ALA A 186 -15.05 -33.43 -0.81
C ALA A 186 -15.47 -32.59 0.41
N LEU A 187 -15.96 -33.25 1.47
CA LEU A 187 -16.10 -32.61 2.79
C LEU A 187 -14.72 -32.55 3.45
N LEU A 188 -14.25 -31.35 3.77
CA LEU A 188 -12.89 -31.10 4.26
C LEU A 188 -12.90 -30.29 5.56
N ASP A 189 -12.10 -30.73 6.53
CA ASP A 189 -11.74 -29.96 7.73
C ASP A 189 -10.60 -29.00 7.42
N PHE A 190 -10.81 -27.69 7.55
CA PHE A 190 -9.73 -26.71 7.48
C PHE A 190 -9.21 -26.42 8.90
N ARG A 191 -7.88 -26.35 9.05
CA ARG A 191 -7.18 -26.21 10.35
C ARG A 191 -6.04 -25.19 10.23
N GLY A 192 -5.46 -24.83 11.37
CA GLY A 192 -4.25 -23.99 11.43
C GLY A 192 -4.47 -22.54 10.99
N GLY A 193 -5.69 -22.01 11.09
CA GLY A 193 -6.03 -20.63 10.77
C GLY A 193 -6.08 -20.33 9.27
N PRO A 194 -6.94 -21.00 8.48
CA PRO A 194 -7.08 -20.79 7.03
C PRO A 194 -7.44 -19.35 6.64
N PHE A 195 -7.03 -18.94 5.44
CA PHE A 195 -7.43 -17.67 4.85
C PHE A 195 -8.55 -17.87 3.82
N VAL A 196 -9.50 -16.93 3.75
CA VAL A 196 -10.71 -17.03 2.92
C VAL A 196 -10.90 -15.75 2.11
N VAL A 197 -11.14 -15.88 0.80
CA VAL A 197 -11.51 -14.78 -0.10
C VAL A 197 -12.96 -14.95 -0.50
N GLU A 198 -13.79 -13.92 -0.29
CA GLU A 198 -15.22 -13.96 -0.65
C GLU A 198 -15.43 -14.19 -2.16
N ALA A 199 -16.53 -14.88 -2.50
CA ALA A 199 -16.95 -15.18 -3.87
C ALA A 199 -16.95 -13.96 -4.81
N SER A 200 -17.22 -12.76 -4.28
CA SER A 200 -17.17 -11.47 -4.98
C SER A 200 -15.80 -11.11 -5.57
N PHE A 201 -14.71 -11.60 -4.97
CA PHE A 201 -13.33 -11.41 -5.43
C PHE A 201 -12.70 -12.69 -5.99
N ALA A 202 -13.38 -13.84 -5.86
CA ALA A 202 -12.81 -15.16 -6.15
C ALA A 202 -12.19 -15.29 -7.55
N SER A 203 -12.82 -14.74 -8.61
CA SER A 203 -12.26 -14.82 -9.97
C SER A 203 -10.93 -14.07 -10.11
N ALA A 204 -10.84 -12.86 -9.55
CA ALA A 204 -9.62 -12.06 -9.59
C ALA A 204 -8.52 -12.67 -8.69
N ALA A 205 -8.91 -13.17 -7.51
CA ALA A 205 -8.00 -13.85 -6.61
C ALA A 205 -7.46 -15.17 -7.18
N LEU A 206 -8.28 -15.91 -7.93
CA LEU A 206 -7.85 -17.14 -8.61
C LEU A 206 -6.85 -16.83 -9.73
N ALA A 207 -7.08 -15.78 -10.53
CA ALA A 207 -6.11 -15.35 -11.54
C ALA A 207 -4.75 -14.98 -10.94
N ILE A 208 -4.75 -14.21 -9.84
CA ILE A 208 -3.54 -13.86 -9.08
C ILE A 208 -2.87 -15.12 -8.49
N ALA A 209 -3.65 -16.07 -7.98
CA ALA A 209 -3.12 -17.32 -7.43
C ALA A 209 -2.50 -18.23 -8.50
N SER A 210 -3.12 -18.33 -9.68
CA SER A 210 -2.56 -19.06 -10.83
C SER A 210 -1.26 -18.42 -11.32
N SER A 211 -1.26 -17.09 -11.53
CA SER A 211 -0.08 -16.33 -11.98
C SER A 211 1.07 -16.34 -10.95
N TYR A 212 0.76 -16.42 -9.65
CA TYR A 212 1.78 -16.59 -8.61
C TYR A 212 2.37 -18.00 -8.55
N GLY A 213 1.65 -19.01 -9.06
CA GLY A 213 2.06 -20.40 -9.11
C GLY A 213 2.53 -20.92 -7.75
N SER A 214 3.84 -21.17 -7.65
CA SER A 214 4.51 -21.50 -6.38
C SER A 214 3.93 -22.71 -5.62
N ASN A 215 3.20 -23.60 -6.30
CA ASN A 215 2.50 -24.78 -5.75
C ASN A 215 1.61 -24.49 -4.53
N VAL A 216 1.03 -23.29 -4.42
CA VAL A 216 0.13 -22.97 -3.30
C VAL A 216 -1.23 -23.65 -3.52
N ALA A 217 -1.72 -24.39 -2.52
CA ALA A 217 -3.03 -24.98 -2.61
C ALA A 217 -4.12 -23.91 -2.49
N VAL A 218 -5.12 -23.97 -3.35
CA VAL A 218 -6.33 -23.14 -3.23
C VAL A 218 -7.54 -24.04 -3.46
N TYR A 219 -8.51 -23.92 -2.56
CA TYR A 219 -9.79 -24.62 -2.62
C TYR A 219 -10.93 -23.65 -2.92
N ARG A 220 -11.99 -24.12 -3.57
CA ARG A 220 -13.24 -23.37 -3.79
C ARG A 220 -14.37 -24.04 -2.99
N LEU A 221 -15.11 -23.25 -2.22
CA LEU A 221 -16.31 -23.72 -1.52
C LEU A 221 -17.43 -24.01 -2.51
N VAL A 222 -18.06 -25.19 -2.40
CA VAL A 222 -19.18 -25.61 -3.26
C VAL A 222 -20.54 -25.19 -2.67
N GLU A 223 -20.58 -24.97 -1.36
CA GLU A 223 -21.76 -24.55 -0.60
C GLU A 223 -21.40 -23.37 0.33
N GLN A 224 -22.41 -22.69 0.88
CA GLN A 224 -22.18 -21.67 1.91
C GLN A 224 -21.91 -22.31 3.27
N VAL A 225 -21.11 -21.66 4.12
CA VAL A 225 -20.71 -22.18 5.44
C VAL A 225 -20.53 -21.06 6.46
N GLU A 226 -20.95 -21.30 7.69
CA GLU A 226 -20.72 -20.40 8.83
C GLU A 226 -19.28 -20.55 9.32
N VAL A 227 -18.53 -19.45 9.37
CA VAL A 227 -17.10 -19.45 9.72
C VAL A 227 -16.80 -18.41 10.80
N ASP A 228 -15.99 -18.78 11.77
CA ASP A 228 -15.50 -17.84 12.80
C ASP A 228 -14.34 -17.00 12.22
N VAL A 229 -14.62 -15.73 11.93
CA VAL A 229 -13.72 -14.81 11.22
C VAL A 229 -13.03 -13.91 12.23
N ARG A 230 -11.78 -14.22 12.56
CA ARG A 230 -10.99 -13.45 13.53
C ARG A 230 -10.62 -12.06 13.02
N TYR A 231 -10.27 -11.95 11.74
CA TYR A 231 -10.01 -10.69 11.06
C TYR A 231 -10.52 -10.71 9.62
N THR A 232 -11.01 -9.57 9.13
CA THR A 232 -10.95 -9.27 7.69
C THR A 232 -9.71 -8.40 7.49
N LEU A 233 -8.66 -8.98 6.90
CA LEU A 233 -7.45 -8.26 6.53
C LEU A 233 -7.77 -7.36 5.34
N ASN A 234 -7.71 -6.05 5.58
CA ASN A 234 -7.95 -5.00 4.61
C ASN A 234 -6.75 -4.05 4.50
N GLN A 235 -5.54 -4.55 4.78
CA GLN A 235 -4.30 -3.78 4.79
C GLN A 235 -3.16 -4.71 4.36
N ARG A 236 -2.35 -4.31 3.38
CA ARG A 236 -1.12 -5.06 3.04
C ARG A 236 -0.08 -4.94 4.14
N ALA A 237 0.67 -6.00 4.43
CA ALA A 237 1.77 -5.93 5.38
C ALA A 237 2.93 -5.11 4.78
N PHE A 238 3.70 -4.46 5.66
CA PHE A 238 5.04 -3.99 5.32
C PHE A 238 5.95 -4.13 6.54
N VAL A 239 7.06 -4.84 6.39
CA VAL A 239 7.93 -5.25 7.51
C VAL A 239 9.21 -4.43 7.54
N PHE A 240 9.50 -3.78 8.66
CA PHE A 240 10.85 -3.29 8.94
C PHE A 240 11.63 -4.34 9.73
N VAL A 241 12.71 -4.86 9.17
CA VAL A 241 13.61 -5.80 9.85
C VAL A 241 14.77 -5.02 10.46
N ALA A 242 14.94 -5.06 11.77
CA ALA A 242 16.04 -4.39 12.46
C ALA A 242 17.36 -5.16 12.26
N ASN A 243 18.43 -4.44 11.88
CA ASN A 243 19.80 -4.95 11.81
C ASN A 243 20.67 -4.43 12.97
N ASP A 244 20.04 -3.98 14.07
CA ASP A 244 20.70 -3.43 15.26
C ASP A 244 21.74 -4.38 15.87
N GLY A 245 21.56 -5.70 15.71
CA GLY A 245 22.56 -6.73 16.01
C GLY A 245 23.30 -7.36 14.83
N GLN A 246 23.27 -6.80 13.61
CA GLN A 246 23.85 -7.39 12.38
C GLN A 246 23.36 -8.82 12.08
N ASN A 247 22.04 -9.04 12.21
CA ASN A 247 21.40 -10.36 12.12
C ASN A 247 20.09 -10.34 11.29
N ALA A 248 19.84 -9.28 10.50
CA ALA A 248 18.59 -9.09 9.74
C ALA A 248 18.26 -10.27 8.80
N GLU A 249 19.28 -10.95 8.27
CA GLU A 249 19.16 -12.12 7.40
C GLU A 249 18.23 -13.21 7.96
N ILE A 250 18.24 -13.41 9.28
CA ILE A 250 17.39 -14.38 9.98
C ILE A 250 15.89 -14.16 9.70
N HIS A 251 15.46 -12.90 9.59
CA HIS A 251 14.07 -12.54 9.31
C HIS A 251 13.80 -12.34 7.82
N THR A 252 14.75 -11.77 7.06
CA THR A 252 14.57 -11.61 5.60
C THR A 252 14.56 -12.95 4.87
N ALA A 253 15.29 -13.97 5.35
CA ALA A 253 15.21 -15.33 4.82
C ALA A 253 13.81 -15.95 5.01
N VAL A 254 13.14 -15.71 6.13
CA VAL A 254 11.76 -16.18 6.36
C VAL A 254 10.76 -15.45 5.45
N LEU A 255 10.94 -14.15 5.25
CA LEU A 255 10.12 -13.33 4.34
C LEU A 255 10.28 -13.78 2.87
N ALA A 256 11.52 -13.96 2.40
CA ALA A 256 11.83 -14.44 1.05
C ALA A 256 11.34 -15.89 0.81
N ALA A 257 11.54 -16.79 1.80
CA ALA A 257 10.97 -18.14 1.78
C ALA A 257 9.44 -18.09 1.66
N SER A 258 8.79 -17.17 2.39
CA SER A 258 7.34 -16.93 2.31
C SER A 258 6.88 -16.20 1.05
N GLY A 259 7.80 -15.68 0.21
CA GLY A 259 7.50 -15.04 -1.07
C GLY A 259 7.22 -13.54 -1.02
N PHE A 260 7.66 -12.85 0.03
CA PHE A 260 7.66 -11.38 0.13
C PHE A 260 8.84 -10.79 -0.66
N VAL A 261 8.68 -9.58 -1.22
CA VAL A 261 9.71 -8.91 -2.02
C VAL A 261 10.41 -7.81 -1.23
N SER A 262 11.74 -7.79 -1.28
CA SER A 262 12.58 -6.74 -0.66
C SER A 262 12.33 -5.39 -1.32
N GLY A 263 12.26 -4.31 -0.54
CA GLY A 263 11.91 -2.97 -0.99
C GLY A 263 10.40 -2.72 -1.11
N GLU A 264 9.62 -3.73 -1.53
CA GLU A 264 8.16 -3.60 -1.72
C GLU A 264 7.32 -3.98 -0.49
N ASP A 265 7.67 -5.09 0.14
CA ASP A 265 6.94 -5.74 1.24
C ASP A 265 7.75 -5.76 2.55
N TYR A 266 9.06 -5.61 2.47
CA TYR A 266 9.92 -5.40 3.63
C TYR A 266 11.16 -4.56 3.29
N ALA A 267 11.76 -3.94 4.32
CA ALA A 267 13.04 -3.28 4.22
C ALA A 267 13.88 -3.50 5.49
N VAL A 268 15.20 -3.49 5.35
CA VAL A 268 16.12 -3.57 6.49
C VAL A 268 16.33 -2.17 7.07
N LEU A 269 16.10 -2.02 8.37
CA LEU A 269 16.50 -0.84 9.14
C LEU A 269 17.84 -1.14 9.81
N GLU A 270 18.93 -0.58 9.28
CA GLU A 270 20.27 -0.84 9.82
C GLU A 270 20.36 -0.59 11.33
N ARG A 271 19.69 0.44 11.84
CA ARG A 271 19.48 0.66 13.28
C ARG A 271 18.15 1.37 13.55
N PRO A 272 17.30 0.94 14.50
CA PRO A 272 16.06 1.66 14.86
C PRO A 272 16.28 2.89 15.77
N THR A 273 17.39 3.60 15.66
CA THR A 273 17.91 4.54 16.68
C THR A 273 17.21 5.90 16.83
N THR A 274 16.21 6.26 16.02
CA THR A 274 15.55 7.57 16.18
C THR A 274 14.04 7.55 15.92
N SER A 275 13.35 8.47 16.59
CA SER A 275 11.96 8.85 16.30
C SER A 275 11.77 9.61 14.97
N ALA A 276 12.81 9.76 14.16
CA ALA A 276 12.70 10.15 12.75
C ALA A 276 12.62 8.95 11.79
N GLN A 277 12.99 7.73 12.24
CA GLN A 277 12.84 6.48 11.49
C GLN A 277 11.64 5.64 11.93
N LEU A 278 11.33 5.61 13.24
CA LEU A 278 10.20 4.86 13.79
C LEU A 278 9.32 5.80 14.63
N ASN A 279 8.16 6.17 14.09
CA ASN A 279 7.20 7.04 14.73
C ASN A 279 5.76 6.78 14.24
N ALA A 280 4.82 7.63 14.66
CA ALA A 280 3.41 7.54 14.29
C ALA A 280 3.12 7.71 12.79
N ASN A 281 4.05 8.24 12.00
CA ASN A 281 3.91 8.45 10.56
C ASN A 281 4.58 7.35 9.71
N SER A 282 5.49 6.56 10.28
CA SER A 282 6.34 5.62 9.54
C SER A 282 5.53 4.51 8.86
N CYS A 283 5.84 4.23 7.60
CA CYS A 283 5.10 3.28 6.78
C CYS A 283 5.65 1.85 6.89
N ALA A 284 5.38 1.23 8.03
CA ALA A 284 5.46 -0.22 8.25
C ALA A 284 4.29 -0.67 9.13
N THR A 285 3.80 -1.89 8.96
CA THR A 285 2.78 -2.49 9.85
C THR A 285 3.43 -3.10 11.09
N ILE A 286 4.62 -3.69 10.93
CA ILE A 286 5.38 -4.37 11.98
C ILE A 286 6.88 -4.05 11.88
N VAL A 287 7.54 -3.96 13.04
CA VAL A 287 9.01 -4.01 13.17
C VAL A 287 9.41 -5.37 13.71
N THR A 288 10.48 -6.00 13.21
CA THR A 288 10.95 -7.30 13.70
C THR A 288 12.45 -7.28 14.00
N ALA A 289 12.84 -7.71 15.20
CA ALA A 289 14.24 -7.74 15.67
C ALA A 289 14.69 -9.21 15.89
N PRO A 290 15.55 -9.78 15.02
CA PRO A 290 15.94 -11.20 15.09
C PRO A 290 16.93 -11.50 16.22
N HIS A 291 17.87 -10.58 16.44
CA HIS A 291 18.90 -10.67 17.47
C HIS A 291 19.45 -9.25 17.71
N TYR A 292 19.46 -8.79 18.96
CA TYR A 292 20.09 -7.52 19.35
C TYR A 292 20.65 -7.63 20.76
N ASP A 293 21.92 -7.29 20.97
CA ASP A 293 22.57 -7.27 22.30
C ASP A 293 22.91 -5.84 22.72
N GLY A 294 21.87 -5.10 23.12
CA GLY A 294 21.94 -3.69 23.49
C GLY A 294 22.81 -3.38 24.72
N GLY A 295 23.23 -4.41 25.48
CA GLY A 295 24.21 -4.23 26.56
C GLY A 295 25.57 -3.69 26.08
N ASN A 296 25.86 -3.84 24.78
CA ASN A 296 27.08 -3.37 24.12
C ASN A 296 26.85 -2.18 23.15
N ASP A 297 25.60 -1.69 22.99
CA ASP A 297 25.27 -0.59 22.09
C ASP A 297 25.03 0.72 22.86
N PRO A 298 25.84 1.79 22.65
CA PRO A 298 25.60 3.08 23.30
C PRO A 298 24.25 3.74 22.93
N ASN A 299 23.55 3.22 21.91
CA ASN A 299 22.25 3.72 21.47
C ASN A 299 21.05 2.91 22.00
N TRP A 300 21.26 1.88 22.83
CA TRP A 300 20.22 0.94 23.28
C TRP A 300 18.92 1.61 23.77
N GLY A 301 19.03 2.69 24.56
CA GLY A 301 17.86 3.44 25.02
C GLY A 301 17.09 4.17 23.92
N ALA A 302 17.76 4.66 22.88
CA ALA A 302 17.11 5.31 21.75
C ALA A 302 16.38 4.29 20.84
N VAL A 303 17.00 3.12 20.63
CA VAL A 303 16.39 1.99 19.89
C VAL A 303 15.12 1.51 20.56
N VAL A 304 15.18 1.20 21.86
CA VAL A 304 14.02 0.67 22.58
C VAL A 304 12.92 1.73 22.76
N ALA A 305 13.27 3.01 22.91
CA ALA A 305 12.31 4.10 22.90
C ALA A 305 11.57 4.24 21.57
N ALA A 306 12.29 4.26 20.43
CA ALA A 306 11.68 4.43 19.11
C ALA A 306 10.76 3.25 18.73
N VAL A 307 11.14 2.02 19.08
CA VAL A 307 10.25 0.84 18.93
C VAL A 307 9.02 0.95 19.84
N ARG A 308 9.17 1.43 21.09
CA ARG A 308 8.02 1.65 21.98
C ARG A 308 7.05 2.71 21.43
N ASP A 309 7.56 3.83 20.94
CA ASP A 309 6.75 4.90 20.35
C ASP A 309 6.03 4.43 19.07
N PHE A 310 6.68 3.61 18.24
CA PHE A 310 6.06 2.98 17.08
C PHE A 310 4.91 2.04 17.48
N VAL A 311 5.10 1.15 18.47
CA VAL A 311 4.05 0.26 18.97
C VAL A 311 2.90 1.06 19.58
N LEU A 312 3.18 2.05 20.43
CA LEU A 312 2.16 2.92 21.03
C LEU A 312 1.40 3.77 19.99
N SER A 313 1.97 3.97 18.81
CA SER A 313 1.29 4.63 17.68
C SER A 313 0.35 3.73 16.86
N GLY A 314 0.26 2.43 17.18
CA GLY A 314 -0.57 1.47 16.47
C GLY A 314 0.19 0.49 15.56
N GLY A 315 1.52 0.58 15.49
CA GLY A 315 2.36 -0.44 14.86
C GLY A 315 2.48 -1.70 15.75
N ASN A 316 3.01 -2.78 15.18
CA ASN A 316 3.29 -4.04 15.88
C ASN A 316 4.80 -4.28 16.02
N PHE A 317 5.25 -5.09 16.98
CA PHE A 317 6.67 -5.43 17.14
C PHE A 317 6.89 -6.90 17.47
N LEU A 318 7.84 -7.56 16.80
CA LEU A 318 8.30 -8.90 17.16
C LEU A 318 9.78 -8.86 17.59
N ALA A 319 10.10 -9.39 18.77
CA ALA A 319 11.47 -9.65 19.19
C ALA A 319 11.74 -11.15 19.26
N GLN A 320 12.88 -11.57 18.73
CA GLN A 320 13.31 -12.96 18.68
C GLN A 320 14.69 -13.15 19.32
N CYS A 321 15.00 -14.37 19.75
CA CYS A 321 16.27 -14.71 20.40
C CYS A 321 16.68 -13.67 21.47
N LYS A 322 17.89 -13.12 21.41
CA LYS A 322 18.43 -12.14 22.37
C LYS A 322 17.60 -10.84 22.43
N ALA A 323 16.93 -10.44 21.35
CA ALA A 323 16.12 -9.23 21.35
C ALA A 323 14.97 -9.31 22.37
N VAL A 324 14.43 -10.50 22.67
CA VAL A 324 13.42 -10.69 23.73
C VAL A 324 13.91 -10.15 25.08
N GLU A 325 15.13 -10.53 25.48
CA GLU A 325 15.72 -10.06 26.73
C GLU A 325 16.12 -8.57 26.62
N THR A 326 16.77 -8.18 25.53
CA THR A 326 17.31 -6.82 25.35
C THR A 326 16.23 -5.73 25.30
N TYR A 327 15.10 -5.98 24.63
CA TYR A 327 14.01 -5.00 24.58
C TYR A 327 13.20 -5.02 25.88
N GLU A 328 12.86 -6.19 26.44
CA GLU A 328 12.07 -6.28 27.67
C GLU A 328 12.82 -5.74 28.91
N ASN A 329 14.14 -5.94 28.97
CA ASN A 329 14.99 -5.56 30.11
C ASN A 329 15.66 -4.18 30.04
N HIS A 330 15.38 -3.37 29.03
CA HIS A 330 15.81 -1.97 29.08
C HIS A 330 15.15 -1.24 30.26
N PRO A 331 15.92 -0.60 31.18
CA PRO A 331 15.40 -0.10 32.46
C PRO A 331 14.34 1.01 32.32
N THR A 332 14.48 1.91 31.35
CA THR A 332 13.54 3.05 31.15
C THR A 332 12.40 2.74 30.17
N TYR A 333 12.72 2.23 28.97
CA TYR A 333 11.78 2.08 27.86
C TYR A 333 11.32 0.64 27.57
N GLY A 334 11.87 -0.36 28.29
CA GLY A 334 11.45 -1.77 28.21
C GLY A 334 10.13 -2.03 28.94
N ARG A 335 9.92 -3.22 29.49
CA ARG A 335 8.63 -3.59 30.14
C ARG A 335 7.46 -3.47 29.15
N PHE A 336 7.56 -4.19 28.05
CA PHE A 336 6.49 -4.34 27.05
C PHE A 336 5.48 -5.40 27.50
N GLN A 337 5.97 -6.53 28.03
CA GLN A 337 5.10 -7.64 28.46
C GLN A 337 5.03 -7.84 29.99
N THR A 338 6.03 -7.39 30.76
CA THR A 338 6.16 -7.77 32.18
C THR A 338 6.43 -6.58 33.11
N SER A 339 6.10 -6.72 34.39
CA SER A 339 6.23 -5.63 35.39
C SER A 339 7.67 -5.37 35.82
N ALA A 340 8.51 -6.40 35.92
CA ALA A 340 9.90 -6.29 36.39
C ALA A 340 10.94 -7.00 35.50
N GLY A 341 10.52 -7.56 34.36
CA GLY A 341 11.40 -8.14 33.35
C GLY A 341 11.31 -9.66 33.20
N VAL A 342 12.20 -10.17 32.35
CA VAL A 342 12.42 -11.59 32.07
C VAL A 342 13.85 -12.00 32.39
N VAL A 343 14.08 -13.30 32.53
CA VAL A 343 15.41 -13.91 32.69
C VAL A 343 15.55 -15.14 31.79
N LYS A 344 16.78 -15.51 31.44
CA LYS A 344 17.10 -16.81 30.81
C LYS A 344 17.21 -17.90 31.88
N PRO A 345 16.25 -18.82 32.04
CA PRO A 345 16.37 -19.95 32.95
C PRO A 345 17.26 -21.05 32.33
N GLY A 346 17.79 -21.95 33.16
CA GLY A 346 18.38 -23.21 32.69
C GLY A 346 17.35 -24.04 31.90
N ASN A 347 17.79 -24.81 30.91
CA ASN A 347 16.92 -25.50 29.96
C ASN A 347 16.66 -26.99 30.29
N PRO A 348 15.52 -27.34 30.92
CA PRO A 348 14.99 -28.70 30.86
C PRO A 348 14.46 -28.97 29.44
N LYS A 349 14.77 -30.13 28.85
CA LYS A 349 14.06 -30.60 27.65
C LYS A 349 12.70 -31.14 28.10
N THR A 350 11.64 -30.40 27.87
CA THR A 350 10.26 -30.72 28.28
C THR A 350 9.28 -30.34 27.16
N PRO A 351 8.20 -31.10 26.92
CA PRO A 351 7.25 -30.80 25.85
C PRO A 351 6.57 -29.43 26.01
N PHE A 352 6.08 -28.86 24.91
CA PHE A 352 5.33 -27.61 24.92
C PHE A 352 3.85 -27.80 25.28
N SER A 353 3.30 -26.79 25.95
CA SER A 353 1.87 -26.54 26.12
C SER A 353 1.48 -25.34 25.26
N TYR A 354 0.44 -25.48 24.44
CA TYR A 354 -0.07 -24.43 23.56
C TYR A 354 -1.32 -23.82 24.19
N VAL A 355 -1.14 -22.69 24.87
CA VAL A 355 -2.14 -22.14 25.81
C VAL A 355 -3.08 -21.10 25.20
N ALA A 356 -2.76 -20.61 23.99
CA ALA A 356 -3.63 -19.72 23.21
C ALA A 356 -3.81 -20.25 21.75
N PRO A 357 -4.34 -21.47 21.54
CA PRO A 357 -4.46 -22.11 20.22
C PRO A 357 -5.52 -21.47 19.31
N ASP A 358 -6.37 -20.59 19.85
CA ASP A 358 -7.44 -19.86 19.16
C ASP A 358 -7.07 -18.40 18.82
N LEU A 359 -5.81 -17.98 19.06
CA LEU A 359 -5.29 -16.65 18.69
C LEU A 359 -4.34 -16.71 17.48
N PRO A 360 -4.25 -15.64 16.64
CA PRO A 360 -3.61 -15.71 15.33
C PRO A 360 -2.12 -16.08 15.35
N PHE A 361 -1.36 -15.61 16.35
CA PHE A 361 0.07 -15.93 16.48
C PHE A 361 0.35 -17.44 16.61
N SER A 362 -0.57 -18.21 17.20
CA SER A 362 -0.45 -19.67 17.41
C SER A 362 -0.92 -20.53 16.22
N GLN A 363 -1.26 -19.94 15.07
CA GLN A 363 -1.91 -20.68 13.99
C GLN A 363 -0.94 -21.53 13.16
N PHE A 364 -0.79 -22.78 13.62
CA PHE A 364 -0.08 -23.87 12.94
C PHE A 364 -0.56 -25.24 13.42
N VAL A 365 -0.34 -26.27 12.61
CA VAL A 365 -0.67 -27.67 12.91
C VAL A 365 0.60 -28.41 13.37
N GLY A 366 0.49 -29.24 14.41
CA GLY A 366 1.61 -30.00 14.98
C GLY A 366 2.48 -29.20 15.96
N ALA A 367 3.67 -29.71 16.29
CA ALA A 367 4.54 -29.13 17.30
C ALA A 367 5.38 -27.94 16.80
N LEU A 368 5.94 -27.16 17.73
CA LEU A 368 6.97 -26.14 17.49
C LEU A 368 8.33 -26.69 17.95
N ALA A 369 9.40 -26.41 17.22
CA ALA A 369 10.75 -26.87 17.56
C ALA A 369 11.30 -26.18 18.82
N ASP A 370 11.94 -26.94 19.71
CA ASP A 370 12.74 -26.35 20.80
C ASP A 370 14.12 -25.87 20.31
N ARG A 371 14.12 -24.93 19.35
CA ARG A 371 15.36 -24.34 18.81
C ARG A 371 16.19 -23.66 19.89
N GLY A 372 17.51 -23.86 19.79
CA GLY A 372 18.53 -23.19 20.60
C GLY A 372 18.67 -21.70 20.30
N GLY A 373 19.73 -21.07 20.81
CA GLY A 373 20.05 -19.65 20.59
C GLY A 373 20.56 -18.96 21.86
N ALA A 374 20.79 -17.64 21.77
CA ALA A 374 21.16 -16.84 22.94
C ALA A 374 20.07 -16.86 24.01
N ILE A 375 18.79 -16.74 23.61
CA ILE A 375 17.60 -16.96 24.45
C ILE A 375 16.77 -18.09 23.80
N PRO A 376 16.99 -19.36 24.19
CA PRO A 376 16.19 -20.49 23.69
C PRO A 376 14.81 -20.56 24.37
N ARG A 377 14.66 -19.83 25.48
CA ARG A 377 13.46 -19.66 26.34
C ARG A 377 13.71 -18.53 27.33
N TYR A 378 12.64 -17.99 27.89
CA TYR A 378 12.68 -17.03 28.99
C TYR A 378 11.70 -17.45 30.09
N ALA A 379 11.89 -16.91 31.28
CA ALA A 379 10.93 -16.93 32.39
C ALA A 379 10.72 -15.48 32.88
N LEU A 380 9.66 -15.24 33.64
CA LEU A 380 9.51 -13.96 34.33
C LEU A 380 10.63 -13.80 35.37
N ALA A 381 11.13 -12.57 35.55
CA ALA A 381 12.08 -12.27 36.62
C ALA A 381 11.43 -12.46 38.01
N SER A 382 12.24 -12.62 39.06
CA SER A 382 11.71 -12.80 40.43
C SER A 382 10.81 -11.62 40.84
N GLY A 383 9.57 -11.91 41.24
CA GLY A 383 8.56 -10.90 41.56
C GLY A 383 7.91 -10.21 40.34
N SER A 384 8.28 -10.58 39.11
CA SER A 384 7.68 -10.08 37.88
C SER A 384 6.38 -10.83 37.54
N SER A 385 5.44 -10.12 36.92
CA SER A 385 4.16 -10.60 36.42
C SER A 385 3.97 -10.13 34.98
N PHE A 386 3.10 -10.78 34.20
CA PHE A 386 2.63 -10.16 32.97
C PHE A 386 1.85 -8.86 33.25
N VAL A 387 1.92 -7.91 32.32
CA VAL A 387 1.21 -6.63 32.29
C VAL A 387 0.82 -6.28 30.84
N ASN A 388 0.07 -5.20 30.61
CA ASN A 388 -0.35 -4.78 29.25
C ASN A 388 -1.10 -5.88 28.48
N GLY A 389 -1.93 -6.68 29.17
CA GLY A 389 -2.58 -7.85 28.57
C GLY A 389 -1.62 -9.00 28.21
N GLY A 390 -0.40 -8.98 28.76
CA GLY A 390 0.61 -10.01 28.56
C GLY A 390 0.11 -11.42 28.89
N HIS A 391 0.30 -12.35 27.97
CA HIS A 391 -0.07 -13.76 28.14
C HIS A 391 0.84 -14.66 27.31
N ALA A 392 1.01 -15.90 27.79
CA ALA A 392 1.73 -16.93 27.04
C ALA A 392 0.92 -17.40 25.83
N HIS A 393 1.64 -17.84 24.79
CA HIS A 393 1.11 -18.61 23.66
C HIS A 393 1.66 -20.04 23.68
N VAL A 394 2.96 -20.18 23.98
CA VAL A 394 3.66 -21.46 24.08
C VAL A 394 4.50 -21.48 25.35
N GLU A 395 4.18 -22.39 26.26
CA GLU A 395 4.83 -22.61 27.56
C GLU A 395 5.49 -23.99 27.61
N TYR A 396 6.50 -24.21 28.46
CA TYR A 396 7.02 -25.55 28.71
C TYR A 396 6.17 -26.27 29.78
N SER A 397 5.83 -27.53 29.54
CA SER A 397 4.98 -28.35 30.43
C SER A 397 5.73 -29.03 31.58
N GLY A 398 4.98 -29.55 32.57
CA GLY A 398 5.53 -30.29 33.71
C GLY A 398 6.50 -29.45 34.55
N ALA A 399 7.71 -29.96 34.80
CA ALA A 399 8.79 -29.20 35.45
C ALA A 399 9.25 -27.95 34.67
N GLY A 400 8.78 -27.80 33.42
CA GLY A 400 9.01 -26.66 32.55
C GLY A 400 8.20 -25.40 32.88
N VAL A 401 7.06 -25.52 33.57
CA VAL A 401 6.07 -24.44 33.82
C VAL A 401 6.70 -23.16 34.39
N GLY A 402 6.13 -22.00 34.02
CA GLY A 402 6.68 -20.67 34.27
C GLY A 402 7.79 -20.24 33.30
N ARG A 403 8.09 -21.07 32.29
CA ARG A 403 9.04 -20.78 31.19
C ARG A 403 8.30 -20.79 29.87
N TYR A 404 8.66 -19.87 28.98
CA TYR A 404 7.94 -19.62 27.74
C TYR A 404 8.85 -19.80 26.52
N LYS A 405 8.25 -20.27 25.42
CA LYS A 405 8.80 -20.18 24.07
C LYS A 405 8.21 -18.98 23.33
N ALA A 406 6.93 -18.67 23.55
CA ALA A 406 6.28 -17.51 22.93
C ALA A 406 5.20 -16.89 23.82
N SER A 407 5.07 -15.55 23.78
CA SER A 407 4.06 -14.75 24.50
C SER A 407 3.77 -13.43 23.79
N VAL A 408 2.60 -12.84 24.04
CA VAL A 408 2.13 -11.59 23.43
C VAL A 408 1.63 -10.62 24.50
N SER A 409 1.80 -9.32 24.28
CA SER A 409 1.09 -8.26 25.01
C SER A 409 0.55 -7.19 24.05
N LYS A 410 -0.31 -6.31 24.56
CA LYS A 410 -0.96 -5.22 23.84
C LYS A 410 -0.80 -3.90 24.61
N LEU A 411 0.10 -3.03 24.15
CA LEU A 411 0.46 -1.78 24.84
C LEU A 411 -0.55 -0.65 24.62
N GLY A 412 -1.35 -0.72 23.56
CA GLY A 412 -2.28 0.32 23.14
C GLY A 412 -3.68 -0.26 22.87
N THR A 413 -4.72 0.54 23.14
CA THR A 413 -6.12 0.12 23.04
C THR A 413 -6.70 0.12 21.61
N GLY A 414 -5.92 0.54 20.63
CA GLY A 414 -6.32 0.61 19.21
C GLY A 414 -6.10 -0.69 18.44
N VAL A 415 -6.13 -0.59 17.11
CA VAL A 415 -5.71 -1.68 16.21
C VAL A 415 -4.18 -1.73 16.18
N GLY A 416 -3.61 -2.94 16.19
CA GLY A 416 -2.18 -3.14 16.41
C GLY A 416 -1.76 -2.88 17.87
N SER A 417 -0.61 -2.22 18.05
CA SER A 417 0.06 -2.05 19.36
C SER A 417 0.41 -3.37 20.06
N LEU A 418 0.63 -4.43 19.29
CA LEU A 418 0.99 -5.76 19.79
C LEU A 418 2.51 -5.94 19.87
N VAL A 419 2.96 -6.67 20.88
CA VAL A 419 4.36 -7.08 21.04
C VAL A 419 4.44 -8.59 21.16
N PHE A 420 5.08 -9.22 20.19
CA PHE A 420 5.30 -10.66 20.08
C PHE A 420 6.72 -11.01 20.54
N TYR A 421 6.85 -11.97 21.45
CA TYR A 421 8.14 -12.56 21.81
C TYR A 421 8.20 -14.01 21.34
N LEU A 422 9.29 -14.36 20.65
CA LEU A 422 9.58 -15.71 20.16
C LEU A 422 11.02 -16.10 20.55
N ALA A 423 11.16 -16.99 21.52
CA ALA A 423 12.45 -17.55 21.89
C ALA A 423 12.90 -18.63 20.90
N GLY A 424 14.21 -18.88 20.86
CA GLY A 424 14.85 -19.67 19.79
C GLY A 424 15.50 -18.77 18.74
N HIS A 425 16.33 -19.40 17.90
CA HIS A 425 17.09 -18.75 16.83
C HIS A 425 16.31 -18.77 15.50
N ASP A 426 16.99 -18.98 14.39
CA ASP A 426 16.61 -18.77 12.99
C ASP A 426 15.63 -19.79 12.37
N TYR A 427 15.28 -20.86 13.09
CA TYR A 427 14.42 -21.95 12.60
C TYR A 427 14.73 -22.47 11.17
N PRO A 428 16.00 -22.76 10.81
CA PRO A 428 16.43 -22.97 9.43
C PRO A 428 16.14 -24.37 8.87
N GLY A 429 15.44 -25.23 9.61
CA GLY A 429 15.13 -26.58 9.16
C GLY A 429 13.87 -26.64 8.29
N SER A 430 13.79 -27.67 7.45
CA SER A 430 12.61 -27.96 6.61
C SER A 430 11.46 -28.63 7.35
N SER A 431 11.73 -29.30 8.48
CA SER A 431 10.72 -30.08 9.22
C SER A 431 9.55 -29.23 9.73
N ALA A 432 8.36 -29.81 9.88
CA ALA A 432 7.17 -29.07 10.35
C ALA A 432 7.41 -28.30 11.65
N GLU A 433 8.16 -28.85 12.61
CA GLU A 433 8.47 -28.16 13.87
C GLU A 433 9.25 -26.84 13.68
N GLU A 434 10.13 -26.80 12.68
CA GLU A 434 10.96 -25.64 12.33
C GLU A 434 10.16 -24.66 11.47
N THR A 435 9.45 -25.19 10.47
CA THR A 435 8.50 -24.44 9.65
C THR A 435 7.43 -23.78 10.51
N ASN A 436 6.97 -24.41 11.59
CA ASN A 436 6.01 -23.83 12.53
C ASN A 436 6.59 -22.63 13.32
N GLY A 437 7.90 -22.59 13.58
CA GLY A 437 8.56 -21.39 14.11
C GLY A 437 8.55 -20.23 13.11
N ARG A 438 8.85 -20.53 11.84
CA ARG A 438 8.76 -19.59 10.71
C ARG A 438 7.31 -19.12 10.48
N ARG A 439 6.32 -19.99 10.69
CA ARG A 439 4.88 -19.66 10.67
C ARG A 439 4.48 -18.74 11.82
N MET A 440 4.98 -18.91 13.05
CA MET A 440 4.69 -17.96 14.14
C MET A 440 5.20 -16.55 13.80
N TYR A 441 6.37 -16.43 13.18
CA TYR A 441 6.88 -15.16 12.66
C TYR A 441 5.92 -14.57 11.60
N MET A 442 5.54 -15.32 10.57
CA MET A 442 4.63 -14.83 9.53
C MET A 442 3.23 -14.52 10.06
N ASN A 443 2.74 -15.27 11.06
CA ASN A 443 1.47 -14.96 11.72
C ASN A 443 1.54 -13.58 12.38
N ALA A 444 2.64 -13.21 13.06
CA ALA A 444 2.83 -11.87 13.61
C ALA A 444 2.81 -10.77 12.53
N VAL A 445 3.40 -11.03 11.36
CA VAL A 445 3.43 -10.10 10.21
C VAL A 445 2.03 -9.73 9.70
N PHE A 446 1.07 -10.66 9.75
CA PHE A 446 -0.32 -10.42 9.32
C PHE A 446 -1.28 -9.91 10.41
N HIS A 447 -0.82 -9.63 11.64
CA HIS A 447 -1.70 -8.96 12.61
C HIS A 447 -1.97 -7.51 12.18
N PRO A 448 -3.23 -7.05 12.11
CA PRO A 448 -3.57 -5.69 11.68
C PRO A 448 -2.85 -4.60 12.49
N ALA A 449 -2.50 -3.50 11.82
CA ALA A 449 -1.83 -2.35 12.43
C ALA A 449 -2.57 -1.04 12.12
N GLN A 450 -2.63 -0.12 13.07
CA GLN A 450 -3.12 1.24 12.81
C GLN A 450 -1.97 2.11 12.29
N ARG A 451 -1.89 2.26 10.97
CA ARG A 451 -0.92 3.11 10.27
C ARG A 451 -1.60 4.31 9.58
N PRO A 452 -0.86 5.36 9.19
CA PRO A 452 -1.44 6.48 8.45
C PRO A 452 -1.94 6.08 7.06
N ARG A 453 -3.13 6.57 6.68
CA ARG A 453 -3.67 6.42 5.31
C ARG A 453 -2.73 6.94 4.21
N SER A 454 -1.79 7.84 4.53
CA SER A 454 -0.77 8.31 3.60
C SER A 454 0.25 7.24 3.18
N CYS A 455 0.30 6.09 3.85
CA CYS A 455 1.14 4.95 3.46
C CYS A 455 0.51 4.10 2.34
N GLY A 456 -0.77 4.28 2.03
CA GLY A 456 -1.45 3.51 0.97
C GLY A 456 -1.50 2.00 1.22
N PHE A 457 -1.50 1.58 2.49
CA PHE A 457 -1.61 0.15 2.85
C PHE A 457 -3.05 -0.32 2.94
N ASP A 458 -3.96 0.54 3.38
CA ASP A 458 -5.38 0.24 3.60
C ASP A 458 -6.09 0.06 2.25
N ILE A 459 -6.79 -1.07 2.09
CA ILE A 459 -7.63 -1.35 0.93
C ILE A 459 -8.84 -0.41 0.98
N SER A 460 -9.11 0.25 -0.15
CA SER A 460 -10.23 1.21 -0.27
C SER A 460 -11.58 0.49 -0.38
N THR A 461 -12.03 -0.12 0.72
CA THR A 461 -13.39 -0.66 0.83
C THR A 461 -14.40 0.46 0.53
N PRO A 462 -15.33 0.29 -0.43
CA PRO A 462 -16.45 1.21 -0.52
C PRO A 462 -17.19 1.20 0.81
N THR A 463 -17.47 2.37 1.38
CA THR A 463 -18.39 2.49 2.51
C THR A 463 -19.67 1.75 2.14
N PRO A 464 -20.19 0.82 2.96
CA PRO A 464 -21.46 0.17 2.68
C PRO A 464 -22.51 1.25 2.44
N THR A 465 -23.00 1.34 1.21
CA THR A 465 -24.06 2.29 0.87
C THR A 465 -25.27 1.89 1.70
N GLU A 466 -25.65 2.71 2.67
CA GLU A 466 -26.91 2.54 3.40
C GLU A 466 -28.01 2.33 2.34
N PRO A 467 -28.77 1.22 2.42
CA PRO A 467 -29.60 0.79 1.30
C PRO A 467 -30.62 1.88 0.98
N VAL A 468 -30.40 2.56 -0.14
CA VAL A 468 -31.23 3.67 -0.60
C VAL A 468 -32.67 3.19 -0.59
N PRO A 469 -33.57 3.80 0.20
CA PRO A 469 -34.93 3.31 0.33
C PRO A 469 -35.59 3.27 -1.05
N ILE A 470 -35.84 2.07 -1.55
CA ILE A 470 -36.55 1.86 -2.81
C ILE A 470 -37.91 2.55 -2.61
N PRO A 471 -38.27 3.58 -3.40
CA PRO A 471 -39.50 4.31 -3.17
C PRO A 471 -40.67 3.36 -3.34
N SER A 472 -41.43 3.17 -2.27
CA SER A 472 -42.52 2.19 -2.19
C SER A 472 -43.48 2.37 -3.35
N VAL A 473 -43.48 1.42 -4.29
CA VAL A 473 -44.37 1.45 -5.45
C VAL A 473 -45.79 1.14 -4.98
N THR A 474 -46.50 2.18 -4.58
CA THR A 474 -47.93 2.12 -4.27
C THR A 474 -48.68 1.60 -5.50
N PRO A 475 -49.38 0.45 -5.43
CA PRO A 475 -50.05 -0.11 -6.58
C PRO A 475 -51.27 0.74 -6.95
N THR A 476 -51.12 1.55 -8.00
CA THR A 476 -52.22 2.34 -8.59
C THR A 476 -53.29 1.39 -9.13
N ARG A 477 -54.54 1.61 -8.73
CA ARG A 477 -55.69 0.79 -9.17
C ARG A 477 -55.90 0.82 -10.69
N THR A 478 -56.10 -0.35 -11.27
CA THR A 478 -56.73 -0.55 -12.59
C THR A 478 -58.10 -1.22 -12.38
N PRO A 479 -59.18 -0.83 -13.08
CA PRO A 479 -60.54 -1.23 -12.73
C PRO A 479 -60.92 -2.68 -13.12
N THR A 480 -61.87 -3.23 -12.36
CA THR A 480 -62.37 -4.61 -12.40
C THR A 480 -63.48 -4.83 -13.44
N PRO A 481 -63.48 -5.95 -14.18
CA PRO A 481 -64.69 -6.58 -14.74
C PRO A 481 -65.34 -7.56 -13.75
N GLN A 482 -66.65 -7.77 -13.81
CA GLN A 482 -67.40 -8.59 -12.84
C GLN A 482 -67.05 -10.08 -12.89
N GLY A 483 -67.18 -10.77 -11.75
CA GLY A 483 -66.94 -12.21 -11.61
C GLY A 483 -68.21 -13.06 -11.48
N THR A 484 -68.02 -14.36 -11.24
CA THR A 484 -69.03 -15.33 -10.78
C THR A 484 -68.34 -16.44 -9.96
N GLU A 485 -69.12 -17.28 -9.26
CA GLU A 485 -68.69 -17.98 -8.03
C GLU A 485 -68.63 -19.55 -8.18
N PRO A 486 -68.54 -20.43 -7.14
CA PRO A 486 -67.29 -21.19 -6.95
C PRO A 486 -67.37 -22.73 -6.74
N VAL A 487 -66.20 -23.43 -6.82
CA VAL A 487 -65.79 -24.63 -6.02
C VAL A 487 -66.57 -25.96 -6.27
N PRO A 488 -66.09 -27.21 -5.92
CA PRO A 488 -64.78 -27.71 -5.42
C PRO A 488 -64.07 -28.75 -6.36
N ILE A 489 -62.90 -29.27 -5.93
CA ILE A 489 -62.27 -30.52 -6.45
C ILE A 489 -61.76 -31.38 -5.25
N PRO A 490 -61.91 -32.72 -5.24
CA PRO A 490 -61.45 -33.60 -4.14
C PRO A 490 -60.06 -34.25 -4.35
N SER A 491 -59.53 -34.87 -3.28
CA SER A 491 -58.17 -35.41 -3.12
C SER A 491 -57.93 -36.82 -3.67
N ALA A 492 -56.65 -37.18 -3.90
CA ALA A 492 -56.10 -38.51 -3.57
C ALA A 492 -54.55 -38.50 -3.44
N THR A 493 -54.01 -39.28 -2.51
CA THR A 493 -52.56 -39.58 -2.32
C THR A 493 -52.27 -41.02 -2.75
N PRO A 494 -51.01 -41.43 -3.01
CA PRO A 494 -50.34 -42.36 -2.07
C PRO A 494 -48.81 -42.15 -1.93
N THR A 495 -48.12 -43.11 -1.28
CA THR A 495 -46.83 -42.94 -0.58
C THR A 495 -45.75 -43.98 -0.99
N PHE A 496 -44.47 -43.74 -0.61
CA PHE A 496 -43.25 -44.60 -0.69
C PHE A 496 -43.45 -46.13 -0.40
N THR A 497 -42.57 -47.10 -0.81
CA THR A 497 -41.14 -47.26 -0.41
C THR A 497 -40.26 -48.30 -1.21
N SER A 498 -38.95 -48.00 -1.31
CA SER A 498 -37.71 -48.84 -1.25
C SER A 498 -37.46 -50.20 -2.00
N SER A 499 -36.24 -50.29 -2.62
CA SER A 499 -35.29 -51.46 -2.71
C SER A 499 -35.63 -52.67 -3.63
N THR A 500 -34.70 -53.49 -4.20
CA THR A 500 -33.22 -53.63 -4.11
C THR A 500 -32.57 -54.30 -5.37
N SER A 501 -31.25 -54.10 -5.58
CA SER A 501 -30.22 -55.03 -6.14
C SER A 501 -30.28 -55.70 -7.55
N SER A 502 -29.42 -55.19 -8.46
CA SER A 502 -28.23 -55.88 -9.05
C SER A 502 -28.25 -56.80 -10.31
N PHE A 503 -27.11 -56.73 -11.05
CA PHE A 503 -26.46 -57.66 -12.02
C PHE A 503 -26.96 -57.90 -13.48
N THR A 504 -26.16 -57.37 -14.42
CA THR A 504 -25.48 -58.03 -15.57
C THR A 504 -26.24 -58.96 -16.56
N ALA A 505 -26.25 -58.57 -17.86
CA ALA A 505 -25.63 -59.35 -18.98
C ALA A 505 -25.80 -58.69 -20.39
N THR A 506 -24.73 -58.74 -21.20
CA THR A 506 -24.71 -58.67 -22.69
C THR A 506 -24.74 -60.11 -23.28
N PRO A 507 -24.78 -60.42 -24.62
CA PRO A 507 -24.45 -59.58 -25.79
C PRO A 507 -25.26 -59.78 -27.13
N SER A 508 -24.86 -59.02 -28.17
CA SER A 508 -24.65 -59.45 -29.58
C SER A 508 -25.74 -59.57 -30.67
N LEU A 509 -25.48 -58.85 -31.78
CA LEU A 509 -25.71 -59.18 -33.22
C LEU A 509 -27.19 -59.22 -33.73
N THR A 510 -27.53 -59.07 -35.02
CA THR A 510 -26.76 -59.14 -36.30
C THR A 510 -27.41 -58.31 -37.44
N ALA A 511 -26.67 -58.09 -38.54
CA ALA A 511 -27.12 -58.00 -39.95
C ALA A 511 -27.73 -56.71 -40.57
N THR A 512 -26.95 -56.14 -41.52
CA THR A 512 -27.33 -55.41 -42.76
C THR A 512 -27.84 -56.39 -43.86
N PRO A 513 -28.26 -56.04 -45.13
CA PRO A 513 -27.77 -54.93 -45.99
C PRO A 513 -28.69 -54.28 -47.09
N SER A 514 -28.20 -53.16 -47.68
CA SER A 514 -28.36 -52.73 -49.11
C SER A 514 -29.75 -52.31 -49.70
N PHE A 515 -29.95 -51.68 -50.88
CA PHE A 515 -29.13 -51.22 -52.06
C PHE A 515 -29.76 -49.97 -52.80
N ILE A 516 -28.91 -49.10 -53.39
CA ILE A 516 -28.98 -48.41 -54.73
C ILE A 516 -30.07 -47.33 -55.10
N ALA A 517 -29.65 -46.38 -55.97
CA ALA A 517 -30.36 -45.32 -56.74
C ALA A 517 -30.62 -43.97 -56.03
N THR A 518 -30.14 -42.77 -56.42
CA THR A 518 -29.72 -42.09 -57.69
C THR A 518 -30.81 -41.23 -58.36
N ALA A 519 -30.90 -39.92 -58.04
CA ALA A 519 -31.22 -38.80 -58.98
C ALA A 519 -31.27 -37.38 -58.34
N SER A 520 -30.32 -36.52 -58.74
CA SER A 520 -30.42 -35.12 -59.25
C SER A 520 -31.43 -34.04 -58.74
N PHE A 521 -30.89 -32.82 -58.55
CA PHE A 521 -31.48 -31.45 -58.62
C PHE A 521 -32.76 -31.11 -57.82
N THR A 522 -32.76 -30.17 -56.86
CA THR A 522 -32.66 -28.70 -57.09
C THR A 522 -32.55 -27.97 -55.73
N ALA A 523 -31.98 -26.76 -55.69
CA ALA A 523 -31.77 -26.02 -54.44
C ALA A 523 -33.03 -25.29 -53.90
N THR A 524 -33.19 -25.27 -52.58
CA THR A 524 -33.89 -24.21 -51.82
C THR A 524 -33.22 -24.08 -50.46
N ARG A 525 -32.98 -22.83 -50.01
CA ARG A 525 -32.11 -22.51 -48.87
C ARG A 525 -32.92 -22.23 -47.61
N THR A 526 -32.93 -23.18 -46.67
CA THR A 526 -33.49 -23.00 -45.32
C THR A 526 -32.44 -23.42 -44.29
N LEU A 527 -32.22 -22.58 -43.26
CA LEU A 527 -31.22 -22.83 -42.22
C LEU A 527 -31.82 -23.64 -41.07
N THR A 528 -31.33 -24.87 -40.90
CA THR A 528 -31.54 -25.69 -39.70
C THR A 528 -30.21 -26.37 -39.36
N GLN A 529 -29.79 -26.34 -38.09
CA GLN A 529 -28.46 -26.83 -37.69
C GLN A 529 -28.28 -28.32 -38.01
N ARG A 530 -27.15 -28.66 -38.65
CA ARG A 530 -26.68 -30.03 -38.84
C ARG A 530 -25.61 -30.35 -37.81
N GLN A 531 -25.54 -31.62 -37.41
CA GLN A 531 -24.58 -32.12 -36.42
C GLN A 531 -23.12 -32.02 -36.87
N THR A 532 -22.25 -31.98 -35.86
CA THR A 532 -20.78 -31.85 -35.88
C THR A 532 -20.08 -32.86 -36.81
N PRO A 533 -19.07 -32.42 -37.59
CA PRO A 533 -18.02 -33.31 -38.08
C PRO A 533 -16.89 -33.42 -37.03
N THR A 534 -16.44 -34.63 -36.71
CA THR A 534 -15.21 -34.83 -35.93
C THR A 534 -14.00 -34.50 -36.80
N PRO A 535 -13.07 -33.61 -36.37
CA PRO A 535 -11.84 -33.37 -37.11
C PRO A 535 -10.88 -34.56 -36.99
N THR A 536 -10.22 -34.88 -38.10
CA THR A 536 -9.04 -35.78 -38.11
C THR A 536 -7.80 -34.93 -37.86
N PRO A 537 -6.83 -35.36 -37.02
CA PRO A 537 -5.68 -34.53 -36.69
C PRO A 537 -4.63 -34.51 -37.81
N THR A 538 -4.39 -33.34 -38.42
CA THR A 538 -3.28 -33.14 -39.36
C THR A 538 -2.78 -31.69 -39.36
N LEU A 539 -1.47 -31.54 -39.15
CA LEU A 539 -0.63 -30.33 -39.21
C LEU A 539 -0.89 -29.25 -38.17
N ASN A 540 0.21 -28.61 -37.76
CA ASN A 540 0.26 -27.48 -36.83
C ASN A 540 -0.53 -26.30 -37.42
N LEU A 541 -1.36 -25.67 -36.59
CA LEU A 541 -2.02 -24.40 -36.89
C LEU A 541 -1.16 -23.24 -36.34
N CYS A 542 -0.64 -23.41 -35.13
CA CYS A 542 0.32 -22.56 -34.45
C CYS A 542 1.28 -21.74 -35.34
N GLY A 543 1.31 -20.44 -35.08
CA GLY A 543 2.08 -19.43 -35.79
C GLY A 543 1.35 -18.82 -36.97
N ASN A 544 0.01 -18.81 -36.95
CA ASN A 544 -0.81 -18.30 -38.04
C ASN A 544 -1.48 -16.94 -37.73
N GLY A 545 -1.59 -16.55 -36.46
CA GLY A 545 -2.17 -15.30 -35.97
C GLY A 545 -3.62 -15.39 -35.48
N ASP A 546 -4.31 -16.52 -35.70
CA ASP A 546 -5.63 -16.83 -35.14
C ASP A 546 -5.49 -17.97 -34.10
N LEU A 547 -5.83 -17.68 -32.83
CA LEU A 547 -5.77 -18.65 -31.71
C LEU A 547 -6.78 -19.80 -31.89
N ASP A 548 -6.30 -21.00 -32.24
CA ASP A 548 -7.17 -22.13 -32.62
C ASP A 548 -7.48 -23.11 -31.45
N PRO A 549 -8.54 -23.96 -31.55
CA PRO A 549 -8.99 -24.84 -30.46
C PRO A 549 -8.00 -25.95 -30.04
N GLY A 550 -7.10 -25.60 -29.12
CA GLY A 550 -6.08 -26.49 -28.55
C GLY A 550 -4.83 -25.73 -28.10
N GLU A 551 -4.68 -24.51 -28.60
CA GLU A 551 -3.53 -23.63 -28.38
C GLU A 551 -3.76 -22.74 -27.14
N ALA A 552 -2.68 -22.36 -26.47
CA ALA A 552 -2.72 -21.48 -25.29
C ALA A 552 -2.40 -20.02 -25.66
N CYS A 553 -1.75 -19.82 -26.80
CA CYS A 553 -1.44 -18.56 -27.47
C CYS A 553 -1.28 -18.83 -28.98
N ASP A 554 -1.39 -17.82 -29.82
CA ASP A 554 -0.80 -17.77 -31.17
C ASP A 554 -0.46 -16.30 -31.41
N ASP A 555 0.77 -16.00 -31.84
CA ASP A 555 1.28 -14.64 -32.03
C ASP A 555 1.58 -14.31 -33.51
N GLY A 556 1.26 -15.24 -34.42
CA GLY A 556 1.57 -15.15 -35.85
C GLY A 556 2.97 -15.65 -36.25
N ASN A 557 3.67 -16.38 -35.38
CA ASN A 557 5.06 -16.80 -35.61
C ASN A 557 5.42 -18.16 -34.95
N ASN A 558 6.63 -18.68 -35.21
CA ASN A 558 7.12 -19.98 -34.68
C ASN A 558 8.56 -19.88 -34.15
N LEU A 559 8.87 -18.80 -33.43
CA LEU A 559 10.05 -18.69 -32.59
C LEU A 559 9.74 -19.26 -31.19
N ASP A 560 10.72 -19.22 -30.30
CA ASP A 560 10.55 -19.57 -28.88
C ASP A 560 11.16 -18.42 -28.04
N GLY A 561 10.48 -18.00 -26.97
CA GLY A 561 10.97 -16.95 -26.05
C GLY A 561 10.47 -15.53 -26.33
N ASP A 562 9.51 -15.34 -27.23
CA ASP A 562 8.67 -14.14 -27.40
C ASP A 562 7.32 -14.23 -26.65
N CYS A 563 7.17 -15.29 -25.85
CA CYS A 563 6.03 -15.66 -25.00
C CYS A 563 4.95 -16.54 -25.63
N CYS A 564 5.10 -16.92 -26.90
CA CYS A 564 4.38 -18.04 -27.48
C CYS A 564 5.35 -19.01 -28.15
N SER A 565 5.56 -20.18 -27.54
CA SER A 565 6.47 -21.20 -28.11
C SER A 565 6.04 -21.64 -29.52
N ALA A 566 6.95 -22.21 -30.30
CA ALA A 566 6.67 -22.78 -31.62
C ALA A 566 5.68 -23.98 -31.60
N THR A 567 5.22 -24.38 -30.42
CA THR A 567 4.15 -25.37 -30.17
C THR A 567 2.84 -24.75 -29.65
N CYS A 568 2.77 -23.43 -29.53
CA CYS A 568 1.64 -22.64 -29.03
C CYS A 568 1.21 -23.00 -27.60
N GLU A 569 2.21 -23.41 -26.80
CA GLU A 569 2.16 -23.36 -25.35
C GLU A 569 2.73 -22.02 -24.88
N LEU A 570 2.09 -21.42 -23.87
CA LEU A 570 2.54 -20.19 -23.22
C LEU A 570 3.88 -20.40 -22.52
N ASP A 571 4.85 -19.52 -22.78
CA ASP A 571 6.07 -19.50 -21.96
C ASP A 571 5.72 -19.19 -20.48
N PRO A 572 6.45 -19.76 -19.50
CA PRO A 572 6.16 -19.53 -18.09
C PRO A 572 6.13 -18.02 -17.74
N PRO A 573 5.12 -17.51 -17.01
CA PRO A 573 5.09 -16.10 -16.64
C PRO A 573 6.29 -15.71 -15.78
N GLY A 574 7.03 -14.68 -16.21
CA GLY A 574 8.34 -14.33 -15.67
C GLY A 574 9.55 -14.96 -16.37
N SER A 575 9.35 -15.73 -17.44
CA SER A 575 10.40 -16.06 -18.41
C SER A 575 10.89 -14.79 -19.11
N THR A 576 12.20 -14.66 -19.29
CA THR A 576 12.80 -13.54 -20.04
C THR A 576 12.45 -13.64 -21.51
N CYS A 577 11.94 -12.55 -22.06
CA CYS A 577 11.61 -12.38 -23.46
C CYS A 577 12.20 -11.04 -23.96
N GLU A 578 11.81 -10.61 -25.15
CA GLU A 578 12.11 -9.28 -25.70
C GLU A 578 10.84 -8.81 -26.41
N ASP A 579 10.16 -7.76 -25.93
CA ASP A 579 8.90 -7.31 -26.53
C ASP A 579 9.11 -6.48 -27.82
N GLY A 580 10.37 -6.35 -28.25
CA GLY A 580 10.80 -5.60 -29.43
C GLY A 580 10.81 -4.08 -29.21
N VAL A 581 10.55 -3.63 -27.98
CA VAL A 581 10.49 -2.21 -27.62
C VAL A 581 11.73 -1.83 -26.82
N ASP A 582 12.76 -1.28 -27.46
CA ASP A 582 14.04 -0.90 -26.81
C ASP A 582 13.95 -0.02 -25.52
N CYS A 583 12.76 0.49 -25.15
CA CYS A 583 12.49 1.33 -23.98
C CYS A 583 11.78 0.66 -22.79
N THR A 584 11.55 -0.65 -22.83
CA THR A 584 11.20 -1.50 -21.67
C THR A 584 12.46 -2.06 -21.00
N GLU A 585 12.33 -2.69 -19.81
CA GLU A 585 13.40 -3.53 -19.25
C GLU A 585 12.82 -4.60 -18.31
N GLY A 586 13.59 -5.67 -18.11
CA GLY A 586 13.13 -6.83 -17.34
C GLY A 586 12.00 -7.58 -18.05
N ASP A 587 11.92 -7.45 -19.38
CA ASP A 587 10.98 -8.06 -20.30
C ASP A 587 10.66 -9.51 -19.94
N GLN A 588 9.40 -9.70 -19.54
CA GLN A 588 8.90 -10.95 -19.00
C GLN A 588 7.54 -11.30 -19.60
N CYS A 589 7.35 -12.60 -19.85
CA CYS A 589 6.06 -13.12 -20.26
C CYS A 589 5.01 -12.87 -19.16
N ASP A 590 3.88 -12.27 -19.55
CA ASP A 590 2.73 -12.18 -18.68
C ASP A 590 1.93 -13.49 -18.65
N ALA A 591 0.83 -13.52 -17.89
CA ALA A 591 -0.03 -14.70 -17.79
C ALA A 591 -1.00 -14.88 -19.00
N LEU A 592 -0.76 -14.18 -20.12
CA LEU A 592 -1.58 -14.16 -21.34
C LEU A 592 -0.76 -14.40 -22.62
N GLY A 593 0.55 -14.64 -22.52
CA GLY A 593 1.43 -14.88 -23.68
C GLY A 593 1.95 -13.62 -24.33
N VAL A 594 1.88 -12.48 -23.64
CA VAL A 594 2.38 -11.20 -24.13
C VAL A 594 3.69 -10.90 -23.40
N CYS A 595 4.78 -10.74 -24.15
CA CYS A 595 6.01 -10.19 -23.57
C CYS A 595 5.76 -8.76 -23.09
N ARG A 596 6.21 -8.42 -21.88
CA ARG A 596 6.11 -7.07 -21.31
C ARG A 596 7.31 -6.78 -20.41
N GLY A 597 8.08 -5.73 -20.69
CA GLY A 597 8.95 -5.14 -19.67
C GLY A 597 8.28 -4.02 -18.84
N GLU A 598 8.92 -3.63 -17.74
CA GLU A 598 8.54 -2.45 -16.96
C GLU A 598 9.41 -1.26 -17.39
N PRO A 599 8.82 -0.14 -17.86
CA PRO A 599 9.60 1.00 -18.31
C PRO A 599 10.16 1.77 -17.10
N SER A 600 11.46 1.64 -16.85
CA SER A 600 12.24 2.35 -15.82
C SER A 600 11.95 3.87 -15.72
N THR A 601 11.66 4.50 -16.87
CA THR A 601 11.29 5.92 -16.95
C THR A 601 10.00 6.28 -16.18
N GLY A 602 9.09 5.32 -15.98
CA GLY A 602 7.75 5.49 -15.40
C GLY A 602 7.71 5.94 -13.94
N GLN A 603 8.86 6.06 -13.29
CA GLN A 603 9.02 6.57 -11.92
C GLN A 603 9.35 8.08 -11.88
N TYR A 604 9.95 8.63 -12.94
CA TYR A 604 10.47 10.00 -12.95
C TYR A 604 9.41 11.05 -13.25
N ALA A 605 9.17 11.94 -12.29
CA ALA A 605 8.39 13.16 -12.53
C ALA A 605 9.23 14.25 -13.21
N ILE A 606 10.56 14.19 -13.06
CA ILE A 606 11.52 15.18 -13.59
C ILE A 606 12.78 14.46 -14.08
N LEU A 607 13.20 14.71 -15.33
CA LEU A 607 14.34 14.00 -15.94
C LEU A 607 15.19 14.91 -16.86
N ARG A 608 16.52 14.88 -16.68
CA ARG A 608 17.49 15.26 -17.72
C ARG A 608 17.50 14.13 -18.75
N TRP A 609 17.01 14.35 -19.97
CA TRP A 609 17.13 13.32 -21.00
C TRP A 609 18.50 13.39 -21.73
N ALA A 610 18.73 14.40 -22.58
CA ALA A 610 19.85 14.42 -23.54
C ALA A 610 21.27 14.19 -22.97
N GLU A 611 22.07 13.44 -23.74
CA GLU A 611 23.43 12.98 -23.40
C GLU A 611 24.56 13.89 -23.89
N THR A 612 24.46 14.42 -25.12
CA THR A 612 25.59 15.13 -25.78
C THR A 612 25.99 16.45 -25.14
N ASP A 613 25.16 16.99 -24.23
CA ASP A 613 25.50 18.13 -23.40
C ASP A 613 26.38 17.69 -22.20
N PRO A 614 27.45 18.42 -21.86
CA PRO A 614 28.30 18.07 -20.71
C PRO A 614 27.53 18.19 -19.38
N VAL A 615 27.83 17.28 -18.45
CA VAL A 615 27.26 17.25 -17.10
C VAL A 615 27.50 18.59 -16.39
N GLY A 616 26.42 19.17 -15.87
CA GLY A 616 26.38 20.50 -15.26
C GLY A 616 25.56 21.50 -16.08
N SER A 617 25.23 21.17 -17.34
CA SER A 617 24.40 22.00 -18.22
C SER A 617 22.93 22.06 -17.78
N PHE A 618 22.41 21.02 -17.11
CA PHE A 618 21.00 20.92 -16.75
C PHE A 618 20.72 21.44 -15.34
N THR A 619 20.15 22.66 -15.24
CA THR A 619 19.63 23.16 -13.96
C THR A 619 18.12 22.93 -13.84
N THR A 620 17.73 22.18 -12.82
CA THR A 620 16.36 22.04 -12.34
C THR A 620 16.17 22.87 -11.07
N ALA A 621 15.32 23.90 -11.12
CA ALA A 621 15.06 24.80 -10.00
C ALA A 621 13.58 24.81 -9.59
N PHE A 622 13.32 24.24 -8.42
CA PHE A 622 12.02 24.24 -7.74
C PHE A 622 11.95 25.41 -6.77
N MET A 623 11.00 26.31 -6.96
CA MET A 623 10.85 27.50 -6.12
C MET A 623 9.96 27.21 -4.90
N ARG A 624 10.00 28.13 -3.92
CA ARG A 624 9.33 28.02 -2.60
C ARG A 624 7.92 27.38 -2.66
N ARG A 625 7.73 26.23 -1.99
CA ARG A 625 6.48 25.43 -1.97
C ARG A 625 6.10 24.69 -3.28
N ALA A 626 7.02 24.39 -4.18
CA ALA A 626 6.72 23.43 -5.26
C ALA A 626 6.42 22.02 -4.69
N LEU A 627 5.64 21.20 -5.41
CA LEU A 627 5.36 19.80 -5.06
C LEU A 627 5.59 18.91 -6.29
N ILE A 628 6.43 17.89 -6.15
CA ILE A 628 6.83 16.95 -7.19
C ILE A 628 6.43 15.54 -6.73
N GLY A 629 5.59 14.86 -7.50
CA GLY A 629 4.93 13.60 -7.13
C GLY A 629 5.62 12.31 -7.59
N GLY A 630 6.93 12.34 -7.83
CA GLY A 630 7.74 11.22 -8.30
C GLY A 630 9.22 11.57 -8.23
N HIS A 631 10.06 10.77 -8.89
CA HIS A 631 11.52 10.84 -8.78
C HIS A 631 12.09 12.00 -9.61
N VAL A 632 13.27 12.49 -9.25
CA VAL A 632 13.95 13.64 -9.88
C VAL A 632 15.38 13.26 -10.24
N CYS A 633 15.72 13.34 -11.53
CA CYS A 633 17.06 13.06 -12.06
C CYS A 633 17.53 14.26 -12.92
N SER A 634 18.63 14.90 -12.55
CA SER A 634 19.15 16.11 -13.24
C SER A 634 20.63 16.34 -12.93
N ASP A 635 21.32 17.27 -13.61
CA ASP A 635 22.71 17.58 -13.26
C ASP A 635 22.80 18.39 -11.96
N ILE A 636 22.08 19.53 -11.93
CA ILE A 636 22.06 20.46 -10.80
C ILE A 636 20.62 20.66 -10.34
N VAL A 637 20.34 20.30 -9.09
CA VAL A 637 19.00 20.39 -8.48
C VAL A 637 18.95 21.49 -7.42
N ARG A 638 17.96 22.37 -7.49
CA ARG A 638 17.77 23.49 -6.55
C ARG A 638 16.36 23.46 -5.95
N LEU A 639 16.25 22.99 -4.70
CA LEU A 639 15.01 22.90 -3.94
C LEU A 639 14.84 24.14 -3.03
N GLY A 640 13.99 25.08 -3.44
CA GLY A 640 13.65 26.28 -2.67
C GLY A 640 12.74 25.97 -1.47
N GLY A 641 12.87 26.75 -0.39
CA GLY A 641 12.28 26.43 0.92
C GLY A 641 10.80 26.00 0.92
N ARG A 642 10.48 24.92 1.64
CA ARG A 642 9.18 24.22 1.63
C ARG A 642 8.79 23.56 0.30
N ALA A 643 9.68 23.43 -0.68
CA ALA A 643 9.46 22.47 -1.77
C ALA A 643 9.45 21.03 -1.23
N ARG A 644 8.66 20.16 -1.87
CA ARG A 644 8.46 18.76 -1.49
C ARG A 644 8.63 17.86 -2.72
N VAL A 645 9.47 16.82 -2.62
CA VAL A 645 9.59 15.72 -3.60
C VAL A 645 9.10 14.45 -2.92
N LEU A 646 8.29 13.64 -3.63
CA LEU A 646 7.69 12.41 -3.08
C LEU A 646 8.45 11.12 -3.43
N GLY A 647 9.33 11.15 -4.43
CA GLY A 647 10.32 10.08 -4.72
C GLY A 647 11.75 10.55 -4.44
N ASP A 648 12.72 9.93 -5.11
CA ASP A 648 14.15 10.23 -4.96
C ASP A 648 14.59 11.55 -5.64
N VAL A 649 15.79 12.01 -5.29
CA VAL A 649 16.49 13.12 -5.97
C VAL A 649 17.94 12.75 -6.27
N VAL A 650 18.27 12.59 -7.54
CA VAL A 650 19.62 12.31 -8.05
C VAL A 650 20.18 13.54 -8.77
N ALA A 651 21.36 13.98 -8.36
CA ALA A 651 22.08 15.11 -8.93
C ALA A 651 23.42 14.65 -9.54
N LEU A 652 23.46 14.53 -10.88
CA LEU A 652 24.54 13.89 -11.63
C LEU A 652 25.87 14.67 -11.66
N THR A 653 25.92 15.91 -11.17
CA THR A 653 27.16 16.69 -11.19
C THR A 653 28.14 16.17 -10.13
N SER A 654 29.36 15.83 -10.55
CA SER A 654 30.40 15.24 -9.70
C SER A 654 31.36 16.24 -9.04
N SER A 655 31.21 17.54 -9.32
CA SER A 655 32.07 18.59 -8.76
C SER A 655 31.32 19.92 -8.59
N GLY A 656 31.77 20.74 -7.64
CA GLY A 656 31.03 21.93 -7.24
C GLY A 656 29.65 21.58 -6.66
N ASN A 657 28.69 22.47 -6.78
CA ASN A 657 27.41 22.38 -6.08
C ASN A 657 26.34 21.64 -6.92
N ALA A 658 26.17 20.33 -6.70
CA ALA A 658 25.18 19.51 -7.40
C ALA A 658 23.75 19.72 -6.87
N LEU A 659 23.59 19.88 -5.57
CA LEU A 659 22.27 19.93 -4.92
C LEU A 659 22.18 21.09 -3.93
N TYR A 660 21.05 21.81 -3.93
CA TYR A 660 20.80 22.93 -3.01
C TYR A 660 19.47 22.78 -2.27
N PHE A 661 19.51 22.87 -0.95
CA PHE A 661 18.33 22.81 -0.08
C PHE A 661 18.04 24.14 0.63
N GLY A 662 16.87 24.71 0.37
CA GLY A 662 16.33 25.87 1.07
C GLY A 662 15.46 25.49 2.27
N LYS A 663 15.36 26.39 3.26
CA LYS A 663 14.71 26.14 4.58
C LYS A 663 13.38 25.39 4.54
N LEU A 664 13.30 24.30 5.31
CA LEU A 664 12.15 23.41 5.49
C LEU A 664 11.76 22.67 4.20
N THR A 665 12.73 22.27 3.37
CA THR A 665 12.49 21.39 2.22
C THR A 665 12.23 19.95 2.64
N GLN A 666 11.59 19.16 1.76
CA GLN A 666 11.36 17.74 1.99
C GLN A 666 11.63 16.94 0.71
N VAL A 667 12.35 15.83 0.85
CA VAL A 667 12.40 14.70 -0.08
C VAL A 667 11.89 13.49 0.71
N MET A 668 11.14 12.59 0.09
CA MET A 668 10.61 11.39 0.77
C MET A 668 11.35 10.11 0.37
N GLY A 669 11.98 10.08 -0.81
CA GLY A 669 12.95 9.06 -1.17
C GLY A 669 14.39 9.41 -0.77
N THR A 670 15.31 8.67 -1.37
CA THR A 670 16.77 8.80 -1.30
C THR A 670 17.24 10.09 -1.96
N VAL A 671 18.42 10.57 -1.56
CA VAL A 671 19.11 11.69 -2.21
C VAL A 671 20.53 11.25 -2.57
N VAL A 672 20.92 11.41 -3.83
CA VAL A 672 22.22 10.95 -4.34
C VAL A 672 22.92 12.03 -5.17
N THR A 673 24.25 12.14 -5.04
CA THR A 673 25.12 12.91 -5.94
C THR A 673 26.36 12.09 -6.33
N LEU A 674 26.93 12.37 -7.50
CA LEU A 674 28.13 11.68 -7.99
C LEU A 674 29.44 12.31 -7.46
N GLY A 675 29.46 12.72 -6.19
CA GLY A 675 30.58 13.44 -5.56
C GLY A 675 30.40 14.96 -5.45
N GLY A 676 29.38 15.54 -6.08
CA GLY A 676 29.08 16.97 -5.99
C GLY A 676 28.46 17.39 -4.66
N GLU A 677 28.76 18.62 -4.22
CA GLU A 677 28.38 19.18 -2.92
C GLU A 677 26.86 19.36 -2.77
N VAL A 678 26.38 19.04 -1.56
CA VAL A 678 24.98 19.15 -1.13
C VAL A 678 24.80 20.38 -0.23
N VAL A 679 24.59 21.53 -0.85
CA VAL A 679 24.53 22.83 -0.18
C VAL A 679 23.29 22.94 0.70
N GLY A 680 23.52 23.07 2.00
CA GLY A 680 22.47 23.39 2.96
C GLY A 680 21.60 22.18 3.35
N ALA A 681 22.13 20.95 3.33
CA ALA A 681 21.43 19.73 3.73
C ALA A 681 20.60 19.86 5.02
N GLN A 682 21.10 20.59 6.03
CA GLN A 682 20.43 20.90 7.30
C GLN A 682 19.12 21.72 7.17
N ASN A 683 18.79 22.18 5.96
CA ASN A 683 17.52 22.84 5.65
C ASN A 683 16.42 21.87 5.19
N ALA A 684 16.75 20.59 4.96
CA ALA A 684 15.86 19.59 4.41
C ALA A 684 15.54 18.47 5.42
N SER A 685 14.36 17.87 5.26
CA SER A 685 14.14 16.46 5.58
C SER A 685 14.38 15.67 4.31
N ILE A 686 15.18 14.61 4.39
CA ILE A 686 15.27 13.58 3.36
C ILE A 686 14.35 12.41 3.80
N GLY A 687 14.17 11.35 2.99
CA GLY A 687 13.47 10.12 3.41
C GLY A 687 14.05 9.58 4.73
N GLU A 688 13.21 8.93 5.55
CA GLU A 688 13.29 8.89 7.04
C GLU A 688 14.65 8.53 7.71
N PHE A 689 15.68 8.08 6.98
CA PHE A 689 17.04 7.93 7.54
C PHE A 689 18.21 8.51 6.71
N LEU A 690 18.25 8.31 5.39
CA LEU A 690 19.50 8.51 4.66
C LEU A 690 19.88 10.00 4.55
N GLY A 691 21.12 10.32 4.95
CA GLY A 691 21.79 11.52 4.45
C GLY A 691 21.96 11.44 2.94
N ALA A 692 22.32 12.55 2.30
CA ALA A 692 22.61 12.53 0.88
C ALA A 692 23.85 11.64 0.61
N ASP A 693 23.67 10.58 -0.17
CA ASP A 693 24.78 9.74 -0.66
C ASP A 693 25.58 10.56 -1.67
N THR A 694 26.79 10.97 -1.31
CA THR A 694 27.72 11.65 -2.24
C THR A 694 28.76 10.70 -2.84
N THR A 695 28.61 9.39 -2.66
CA THR A 695 29.48 8.38 -3.28
C THR A 695 29.01 7.97 -4.67
N GLY A 696 27.71 8.12 -4.95
CA GLY A 696 27.11 7.69 -6.21
C GLY A 696 27.03 6.17 -6.39
N SER A 697 27.13 5.41 -5.30
CA SER A 697 27.18 3.93 -5.31
C SER A 697 25.81 3.26 -5.11
N THR A 698 24.75 4.05 -4.90
CA THR A 698 23.39 3.56 -4.66
C THR A 698 22.59 3.35 -5.96
N PRO A 699 21.66 2.37 -6.02
CA PRO A 699 20.92 2.02 -7.24
C PRO A 699 20.28 3.17 -8.02
N PRO A 700 19.67 4.21 -7.38
CA PRO A 700 19.03 5.32 -8.10
C PRO A 700 19.93 6.08 -9.09
N VAL A 701 21.25 5.92 -9.03
CA VAL A 701 22.19 6.43 -10.05
C VAL A 701 22.10 5.65 -11.36
N MET A 702 21.98 4.32 -11.31
CA MET A 702 21.85 3.46 -12.48
C MET A 702 20.49 3.68 -13.12
N ASP A 703 19.42 3.67 -12.32
CA ASP A 703 18.05 3.99 -12.74
C ASP A 703 17.99 5.38 -13.40
N CYS A 704 18.70 6.37 -12.83
CA CYS A 704 18.85 7.73 -13.37
C CYS A 704 19.82 7.83 -14.56
N ALA A 705 20.55 6.77 -14.93
CA ALA A 705 21.31 6.72 -16.18
C ALA A 705 20.48 6.08 -17.29
N GLU A 706 19.91 4.91 -17.01
CA GLU A 706 19.15 4.04 -17.90
C GLU A 706 17.85 4.71 -18.39
N ALA A 707 17.06 5.31 -17.49
CA ALA A 707 15.88 6.09 -17.84
C ALA A 707 16.18 7.26 -18.81
N ARG A 708 17.41 7.78 -18.83
CA ARG A 708 17.79 8.90 -19.70
C ARG A 708 18.03 8.45 -21.14
N ALA A 709 18.72 7.32 -21.32
CA ALA A 709 18.95 6.71 -22.62
C ALA A 709 17.60 6.39 -23.29
N LYS A 710 16.71 5.71 -22.58
CA LYS A 710 15.37 5.36 -23.08
C LYS A 710 14.50 6.59 -23.38
N THR A 711 14.64 7.68 -22.62
CA THR A 711 13.96 8.95 -22.94
C THR A 711 14.53 9.66 -24.18
N ILE A 712 15.81 9.43 -24.56
CA ILE A 712 16.37 9.89 -25.83
C ILE A 712 15.79 9.07 -26.99
N GLN A 713 15.78 7.74 -26.86
CA GLN A 713 15.28 6.81 -27.86
C GLN A 713 13.80 7.00 -28.15
N ALA A 714 12.96 7.02 -27.11
CA ALA A 714 11.53 7.35 -27.24
C ALA A 714 11.32 8.73 -27.89
N ARG A 715 12.13 9.74 -27.58
CA ARG A 715 12.03 11.04 -28.29
C ARG A 715 12.38 10.91 -29.77
N GLN A 716 13.40 10.14 -30.14
CA GLN A 716 13.80 9.94 -31.53
C GLN A 716 12.70 9.20 -32.32
N MET A 717 12.17 8.10 -31.77
CA MET A 717 11.04 7.35 -32.33
C MET A 717 9.81 8.24 -32.55
N LEU A 718 9.36 8.95 -31.52
CA LEU A 718 8.20 9.85 -31.58
C LEU A 718 8.40 11.07 -32.52
N LEU A 719 9.65 11.48 -32.77
CA LEU A 719 9.94 12.47 -33.81
C LEU A 719 9.88 11.88 -35.22
N GLY A 720 10.17 10.58 -35.38
CA GLY A 720 10.14 9.85 -36.65
C GLY A 720 8.76 9.45 -37.14
N LEU A 721 7.76 9.30 -36.25
CA LEU A 721 6.38 8.94 -36.62
C LEU A 721 5.80 9.88 -37.69
N PRO A 722 5.06 9.40 -38.70
CA PRO A 722 4.40 10.28 -39.67
C PRO A 722 3.23 11.03 -39.03
N SER A 723 2.93 12.23 -39.54
CA SER A 723 1.81 13.06 -39.10
C SER A 723 0.45 12.43 -39.45
N SER A 724 -0.50 12.40 -38.51
CA SER A 724 -1.85 11.92 -38.82
C SER A 724 -2.57 12.88 -39.78
N PRO A 725 -3.35 12.39 -40.77
CA PRO A 725 -3.94 13.23 -41.81
C PRO A 725 -4.78 14.39 -41.26
N GLY A 726 -4.49 15.61 -41.71
CA GLY A 726 -5.21 16.82 -41.33
C GLY A 726 -4.94 17.35 -39.92
N LEU A 727 -4.00 16.76 -39.17
CA LEU A 727 -3.65 17.15 -37.79
C LEU A 727 -2.35 17.97 -37.68
N SER A 728 -1.79 18.46 -38.79
CA SER A 728 -0.65 19.38 -38.81
C SER A 728 -1.11 20.84 -38.96
N PHE A 729 -0.65 21.72 -38.07
CA PHE A 729 -1.07 23.12 -37.98
C PHE A 729 0.10 24.11 -37.95
N GLY A 730 -0.06 25.26 -38.62
CA GLY A 730 0.82 26.42 -38.43
C GLY A 730 0.63 27.13 -37.07
N ALA A 731 1.28 28.27 -36.88
CA ALA A 731 1.32 29.02 -35.61
C ALA A 731 -0.08 29.29 -34.99
N THR A 732 -0.45 28.46 -34.01
CA THR A 732 -1.82 28.33 -33.51
C THR A 732 -2.05 29.10 -32.22
N LYS A 733 -3.09 29.95 -32.19
CA LYS A 733 -3.38 30.89 -31.10
C LYS A 733 -4.82 30.81 -30.61
N ILE A 734 -5.05 29.99 -29.58
CA ILE A 734 -6.36 29.73 -28.99
C ILE A 734 -6.70 30.81 -27.95
N LYS A 735 -7.71 31.66 -28.21
CA LYS A 735 -8.11 32.74 -27.28
C LYS A 735 -9.12 32.30 -26.19
N LEU A 736 -10.06 31.43 -26.55
CA LEU A 736 -11.17 30.94 -25.72
C LEU A 736 -11.06 29.39 -25.60
N ARG A 737 -12.16 28.64 -25.66
CA ARG A 737 -12.13 27.17 -25.85
C ARG A 737 -11.98 26.85 -27.35
N LYS A 738 -11.17 25.86 -27.68
CA LYS A 738 -11.14 25.19 -29.00
C LYS A 738 -11.04 23.70 -28.74
N THR A 739 -11.96 22.94 -29.32
CA THR A 739 -11.97 21.48 -29.27
C THR A 739 -11.32 20.94 -30.55
N LEU A 740 -10.45 19.95 -30.39
CA LEU A 740 -9.84 19.13 -31.42
C LEU A 740 -10.32 17.69 -31.18
N ARG A 741 -11.00 17.10 -32.16
CA ARG A 741 -11.36 15.68 -32.14
C ARG A 741 -10.28 14.93 -32.89
N LEU A 742 -9.83 13.83 -32.32
CA LEU A 742 -8.86 12.92 -32.93
C LEU A 742 -9.61 11.86 -33.77
N PRO A 743 -8.98 11.25 -34.79
CA PRO A 743 -9.60 10.18 -35.55
C PRO A 743 -9.91 8.96 -34.65
N PRO A 744 -10.99 8.21 -34.93
CA PRO A 744 -11.41 7.09 -34.08
C PRO A 744 -10.50 5.87 -34.16
N THR A 745 -9.73 5.77 -35.24
CA THR A 745 -8.68 4.78 -35.51
C THR A 745 -7.38 5.54 -35.76
N GLY A 746 -6.36 5.32 -34.94
CA GLY A 746 -5.01 5.77 -35.28
C GLY A 746 -4.45 4.91 -36.42
N GLU A 747 -4.08 5.53 -37.53
CA GLU A 747 -3.62 4.84 -38.75
C GLU A 747 -2.19 4.26 -38.64
N LEU A 748 -1.64 4.19 -37.42
CA LEU A 748 -0.32 3.67 -37.10
C LEU A 748 -0.41 2.63 -35.99
N GLY A 749 -0.22 1.35 -36.34
CA GLY A 749 0.04 0.23 -35.43
C GLY A 749 -1.11 -0.16 -34.49
N GLY A 750 -1.37 0.67 -33.50
CA GLY A 750 -2.26 0.42 -32.37
C GLY A 750 -2.94 1.69 -31.85
N GLY A 751 -3.59 2.47 -32.72
CA GLY A 751 -4.42 3.59 -32.27
C GLY A 751 -3.70 4.91 -31.96
N THR A 752 -2.41 5.03 -32.28
CA THR A 752 -1.61 6.25 -32.07
C THR A 752 -1.99 7.39 -33.03
N VAL A 753 -2.06 8.62 -32.49
CA VAL A 753 -2.41 9.85 -33.22
C VAL A 753 -1.35 10.92 -33.06
N VAL A 754 -0.83 11.46 -34.17
CA VAL A 754 0.24 12.47 -34.20
C VAL A 754 -0.31 13.82 -34.65
N VAL A 755 -0.10 14.86 -33.83
CA VAL A 755 -0.62 16.23 -34.03
C VAL A 755 0.53 17.23 -34.06
N ASP A 756 0.70 17.97 -35.14
CA ASP A 756 1.80 18.94 -35.26
C ASP A 756 1.34 20.39 -35.07
N PHE A 757 2.18 21.20 -34.43
CA PHE A 757 2.07 22.65 -34.39
C PHE A 757 3.42 23.28 -34.72
N GLU A 758 3.43 24.30 -35.57
CA GLU A 758 4.57 25.23 -35.65
C GLU A 758 4.78 25.93 -34.29
N ASP A 759 3.73 26.55 -33.76
CA ASP A 759 3.68 27.20 -32.45
C ASP A 759 2.33 26.90 -31.77
N LEU A 760 2.30 26.62 -30.46
CA LEU A 760 1.07 26.34 -29.72
C LEU A 760 0.85 27.31 -28.55
N LYS A 761 -0.10 28.24 -28.72
CA LYS A 761 -0.32 29.38 -27.82
C LYS A 761 -1.76 29.45 -27.30
N ILE A 762 -2.00 28.91 -26.11
CA ILE A 762 -3.28 29.02 -25.40
C ILE A 762 -3.30 30.32 -24.58
N GLY A 763 -4.30 31.17 -24.81
CA GLY A 763 -4.49 32.45 -24.14
C GLY A 763 -4.80 32.31 -22.64
N SER A 764 -4.72 33.41 -21.89
CA SER A 764 -5.07 33.40 -20.46
C SER A 764 -6.55 33.07 -20.27
N SER A 765 -6.84 32.03 -19.49
CA SER A 765 -8.17 31.41 -19.33
C SER A 765 -8.74 30.74 -20.59
N GLY A 766 -7.95 30.56 -21.65
CA GLY A 766 -8.31 29.74 -22.81
C GLY A 766 -8.14 28.24 -22.54
N ALA A 767 -8.74 27.42 -23.38
CA ALA A 767 -8.62 25.96 -23.31
C ALA A 767 -8.44 25.35 -24.71
N LEU A 768 -7.42 24.51 -24.88
CA LEU A 768 -7.44 23.45 -25.90
C LEU A 768 -8.08 22.23 -25.24
N GLU A 769 -8.90 21.51 -25.99
CA GLU A 769 -9.56 20.30 -25.56
C GLU A 769 -9.33 19.22 -26.60
N LEU A 770 -8.73 18.11 -26.19
CA LEU A 770 -8.52 16.91 -27.00
C LEU A 770 -9.67 15.95 -26.69
N VAL A 771 -10.29 15.42 -27.74
CA VAL A 771 -11.31 14.37 -27.64
C VAL A 771 -10.79 13.15 -28.38
N GLY A 772 -10.47 12.09 -27.62
CA GLY A 772 -10.10 10.80 -28.19
C GLY A 772 -11.29 10.09 -28.81
N GLY A 773 -11.00 9.17 -29.72
CA GLY A 773 -11.96 8.15 -30.16
C GLY A 773 -11.88 6.89 -29.29
N PRO A 774 -12.78 5.91 -29.53
CA PRO A 774 -12.84 4.68 -28.74
C PRO A 774 -11.62 3.75 -28.93
N ALA A 775 -10.82 3.95 -29.98
CA ALA A 775 -9.53 3.27 -30.21
C ALA A 775 -8.41 4.30 -30.48
N THR A 776 -8.41 5.40 -29.73
CA THR A 776 -7.22 6.28 -29.60
C THR A 776 -6.45 5.83 -28.36
N GLU A 777 -5.36 5.10 -28.55
CA GLU A 777 -4.49 4.69 -27.43
C GLU A 777 -3.54 5.83 -27.04
N ASP A 778 -2.96 6.55 -28.00
CA ASP A 778 -1.96 7.58 -27.72
C ASP A 778 -2.03 8.84 -28.58
N VAL A 779 -1.52 9.94 -28.02
CA VAL A 779 -1.57 11.28 -28.61
C VAL A 779 -0.22 11.99 -28.52
N VAL A 780 0.51 12.01 -29.64
CA VAL A 780 1.83 12.63 -29.78
C VAL A 780 1.68 14.05 -30.33
N ILE A 781 1.75 15.06 -29.46
CA ILE A 781 1.68 16.47 -29.86
C ILE A 781 3.09 17.01 -30.09
N ARG A 782 3.47 17.26 -31.34
CA ARG A 782 4.78 17.82 -31.71
C ARG A 782 4.69 19.32 -31.93
N VAL A 783 5.61 20.09 -31.33
CA VAL A 783 5.64 21.55 -31.43
C VAL A 783 7.02 22.04 -31.85
N GLN A 784 7.10 22.58 -33.07
CA GLN A 784 8.35 22.89 -33.77
C GLN A 784 9.09 24.09 -33.15
N ASN A 785 8.34 25.12 -32.72
CA ASN A 785 8.87 26.31 -32.05
C ASN A 785 8.54 26.31 -30.55
N HIS A 786 7.46 26.98 -30.10
CA HIS A 786 7.23 27.26 -28.68
C HIS A 786 5.82 26.88 -28.19
N VAL A 787 5.75 26.39 -26.95
CA VAL A 787 4.49 26.15 -26.23
C VAL A 787 4.27 27.23 -25.19
N ARG A 788 3.10 27.89 -25.22
CA ARG A 788 2.74 28.93 -24.25
C ARG A 788 1.30 28.82 -23.80
N LEU A 789 1.12 28.33 -22.57
CA LEU A 789 -0.15 28.39 -21.86
C LEU A 789 -0.22 29.69 -21.05
N GLY A 790 -1.31 30.45 -21.21
CA GLY A 790 -1.59 31.67 -20.46
C GLY A 790 -1.91 31.45 -18.98
N ARG A 791 -2.17 32.54 -18.24
CA ARG A 791 -2.60 32.44 -16.83
C ARG A 791 -3.99 31.79 -16.80
N ARG A 792 -4.18 30.70 -16.04
CA ARG A 792 -5.39 29.85 -16.03
C ARG A 792 -5.73 29.16 -17.37
N ALA A 793 -4.78 29.07 -18.30
CA ALA A 793 -4.98 28.30 -19.52
C ALA A 793 -5.03 26.80 -19.24
N LYS A 794 -5.80 26.03 -20.01
CA LYS A 794 -5.88 24.57 -19.86
C LYS A 794 -5.58 23.86 -21.18
N LEU A 795 -4.92 22.71 -21.09
CA LEU A 795 -5.24 21.58 -21.95
C LEU A 795 -6.30 20.73 -21.21
N LEU A 796 -7.30 20.23 -21.92
CA LEU A 796 -8.38 19.39 -21.40
C LEU A 796 -8.42 18.10 -22.22
N LEU A 797 -8.85 17.01 -21.59
CA LEU A 797 -9.00 15.69 -22.20
C LEU A 797 -10.45 15.22 -22.07
N THR A 798 -10.90 14.38 -22.99
CA THR A 798 -12.21 13.71 -22.98
C THR A 798 -12.06 12.41 -23.76
N GLY A 799 -12.37 11.27 -23.16
CA GLY A 799 -12.03 9.96 -23.73
C GLY A 799 -10.52 9.73 -23.87
N LEU A 800 -9.71 10.40 -23.04
CA LEU A 800 -8.25 10.27 -22.94
C LEU A 800 -7.83 10.54 -21.49
N GLU A 801 -6.84 9.80 -21.01
CA GLU A 801 -6.20 10.01 -19.71
C GLU A 801 -4.91 10.87 -19.83
N PRO A 802 -4.44 11.53 -18.75
CA PRO A 802 -3.21 12.35 -18.77
C PRO A 802 -1.97 11.59 -19.21
N ASN A 803 -2.02 10.26 -19.08
CA ASN A 803 -1.00 9.29 -19.41
C ASN A 803 -1.27 8.60 -20.77
N GLN A 804 -1.91 9.30 -21.71
CA GLN A 804 -2.02 8.95 -23.15
C GLN A 804 -1.52 10.11 -24.04
N VAL A 805 -0.80 11.09 -23.47
CA VAL A 805 -0.49 12.36 -24.14
C VAL A 805 0.93 12.85 -23.86
N VAL A 806 1.70 13.10 -24.93
CA VAL A 806 2.99 13.81 -24.88
C VAL A 806 2.91 15.13 -25.61
N LEU A 807 3.60 16.13 -25.08
CA LEU A 807 4.06 17.28 -25.86
C LEU A 807 5.57 17.14 -26.11
N LEU A 808 5.97 16.86 -27.35
CA LEU A 808 7.33 17.07 -27.82
C LEU A 808 7.48 18.53 -28.20
N VAL A 809 8.44 19.24 -27.60
CA VAL A 809 8.71 20.65 -27.94
C VAL A 809 10.19 20.83 -28.25
N ASN A 810 10.50 21.47 -29.37
CA ASN A 810 11.88 21.73 -29.77
C ASN A 810 12.42 23.05 -29.19
N GLY A 811 11.57 24.06 -28.97
CA GLY A 811 11.93 25.28 -28.25
C GLY A 811 11.29 25.42 -26.87
N ARG A 812 11.10 26.66 -26.42
CA ARG A 812 10.73 27.01 -25.04
C ARG A 812 9.28 26.67 -24.72
N THR A 813 9.06 26.12 -23.53
CA THR A 813 7.71 25.93 -22.97
C THR A 813 7.48 26.85 -21.76
N ASN A 814 6.32 27.51 -21.71
CA ASN A 814 5.96 28.46 -20.65
C ASN A 814 4.51 28.26 -20.21
N LEU A 815 4.30 27.56 -19.09
CA LEU A 815 3.00 27.34 -18.48
C LEU A 815 2.68 28.47 -17.51
N GLY A 816 1.63 29.24 -17.81
CA GLY A 816 1.21 30.41 -17.04
C GLY A 816 0.73 30.07 -15.62
N GLY A 817 0.61 31.09 -14.77
CA GLY A 817 0.18 30.87 -13.38
C GLY A 817 -1.22 30.25 -13.32
N SER A 818 -1.38 29.16 -12.56
CA SER A 818 -2.58 28.32 -12.56
C SER A 818 -2.99 27.72 -13.91
N ALA A 819 -2.05 27.53 -14.84
CA ALA A 819 -2.28 26.70 -16.01
C ALA A 819 -2.42 25.21 -15.64
N TYR A 820 -3.04 24.41 -16.50
CA TYR A 820 -3.23 22.97 -16.34
C TYR A 820 -2.79 22.23 -17.61
N LEU A 821 -1.97 21.20 -17.45
CA LEU A 821 -1.43 20.35 -18.51
C LEU A 821 -1.47 18.86 -18.08
N PRO A 822 -2.48 18.09 -18.50
CA PRO A 822 -2.52 16.64 -18.38
C PRO A 822 -1.81 16.01 -19.59
N ALA A 823 -0.48 16.01 -19.55
CA ALA A 823 0.39 15.44 -20.57
C ALA A 823 1.84 15.42 -20.05
N THR A 824 2.60 14.38 -20.41
CA THR A 824 4.07 14.39 -20.26
C THR A 824 4.68 15.36 -21.27
N LEU A 825 5.76 16.07 -20.90
CA LEU A 825 6.36 17.13 -21.72
C LEU A 825 7.86 16.87 -21.89
N ILE A 826 8.29 16.62 -23.13
CA ILE A 826 9.71 16.45 -23.48
C ILE A 826 10.16 17.68 -24.28
N GLY A 827 10.90 18.58 -23.61
CA GLY A 827 11.42 19.83 -24.19
C GLY A 827 12.91 19.78 -24.49
N ALA A 828 13.33 20.27 -25.66
CA ALA A 828 14.75 20.43 -26.02
C ALA A 828 15.37 21.78 -25.58
N ASP A 829 14.54 22.72 -25.08
CA ASP A 829 14.95 23.98 -24.45
C ASP A 829 14.18 24.16 -23.11
N ARG A 830 14.27 25.36 -22.52
CA ARG A 830 13.76 25.72 -21.20
C ARG A 830 12.25 25.54 -21.06
N ILE A 831 11.87 24.77 -20.05
CA ILE A 831 10.50 24.58 -19.57
C ILE A 831 10.32 25.45 -18.31
N THR A 832 9.32 26.34 -18.33
CA THR A 832 8.97 27.20 -17.19
C THR A 832 7.53 26.94 -16.75
N VAL A 833 7.35 26.44 -15.53
CA VAL A 833 6.04 26.16 -14.91
C VAL A 833 5.76 27.24 -13.88
N ARG A 834 4.77 28.11 -14.08
CA ARG A 834 4.53 29.27 -13.18
C ARG A 834 3.65 28.93 -11.97
N ARG A 835 3.67 29.82 -10.96
CA ARG A 835 3.00 29.63 -9.64
C ARG A 835 1.59 29.05 -9.77
N ARG A 836 1.31 27.98 -9.00
CA ARG A 836 0.04 27.25 -8.96
C ARG A 836 -0.38 26.56 -10.26
N ALA A 837 0.46 26.52 -11.29
CA ALA A 837 0.21 25.63 -12.42
C ALA A 837 0.30 24.15 -11.96
N VAL A 838 -0.40 23.28 -12.66
CA VAL A 838 -0.43 21.85 -12.40
C VAL A 838 -0.06 21.14 -13.70
N VAL A 839 0.90 20.23 -13.62
CA VAL A 839 1.22 19.25 -14.66
C VAL A 839 0.90 17.88 -14.09
N GLU A 840 0.24 17.05 -14.89
CA GLU A 840 -0.07 15.65 -14.59
C GLU A 840 0.54 14.86 -15.74
N GLY A 841 1.78 14.42 -15.53
CA GLY A 841 2.76 14.18 -16.61
C GLY A 841 4.19 14.45 -16.15
N GLY A 842 5.15 13.72 -16.72
CA GLY A 842 6.58 13.97 -16.52
C GLY A 842 7.03 15.28 -17.17
N LEU A 843 8.06 15.93 -16.63
CA LEU A 843 8.70 17.09 -17.25
C LEU A 843 10.16 16.81 -17.54
N PHE A 844 10.49 16.57 -18.80
CA PHE A 844 11.83 16.18 -19.25
C PHE A 844 12.43 17.30 -20.11
N GLY A 845 13.60 17.87 -19.76
CA GLY A 845 14.19 18.93 -20.59
C GLY A 845 15.38 19.72 -20.04
N LYS A 846 16.00 20.54 -20.91
CA LYS A 846 17.32 21.18 -20.67
C LYS A 846 17.40 22.19 -19.53
N THR A 847 16.30 22.85 -19.18
CA THR A 847 16.27 23.74 -18.00
C THR A 847 14.85 23.80 -17.46
N LEU A 848 14.66 23.43 -16.20
CA LEU A 848 13.34 23.24 -15.59
C LEU A 848 13.12 24.25 -14.46
N LEU A 849 12.25 25.23 -14.70
CA LEU A 849 11.96 26.32 -13.74
C LEU A 849 10.54 26.17 -13.17
N VAL A 850 10.41 25.43 -12.07
CA VAL A 850 9.12 25.13 -11.41
C VAL A 850 8.85 26.15 -10.31
N SER A 851 7.97 27.10 -10.59
CA SER A 851 7.67 28.24 -9.71
C SER A 851 6.85 27.86 -8.48
N GLY A 852 6.95 28.68 -7.43
CA GLY A 852 6.46 28.31 -6.10
C GLY A 852 4.96 27.99 -6.05
N SER A 853 4.59 26.95 -5.32
CA SER A 853 3.23 26.40 -5.26
C SER A 853 2.68 25.81 -6.58
N ALA A 854 3.50 25.63 -7.61
CA ALA A 854 3.15 24.72 -8.72
C ALA A 854 3.22 23.25 -8.27
N ARG A 855 2.54 22.37 -9.01
CA ARG A 855 2.54 20.92 -8.80
C ARG A 855 2.96 20.21 -10.09
N VAL A 856 3.83 19.22 -9.95
CA VAL A 856 4.12 18.22 -11.00
C VAL A 856 3.72 16.88 -10.39
N ARG A 857 2.71 16.23 -10.95
CA ARG A 857 2.24 14.91 -10.54
C ARG A 857 2.82 13.87 -11.49
N ARG A 858 3.21 12.72 -10.95
CA ARG A 858 3.43 11.50 -11.73
C ARG A 858 2.20 11.27 -12.61
N ALA A 859 2.39 11.11 -13.92
CA ALA A 859 1.45 10.40 -14.76
C ALA A 859 1.71 8.89 -14.60
N GLY A 860 0.71 8.06 -14.88
CA GLY A 860 0.94 6.64 -15.11
C GLY A 860 1.81 6.39 -16.34
N TRP A 861 1.99 5.11 -16.66
CA TRP A 861 2.56 4.63 -17.92
C TRP A 861 1.99 5.39 -19.12
N VAL A 862 2.85 5.79 -20.07
CA VAL A 862 2.40 6.26 -21.38
C VAL A 862 3.15 5.60 -22.52
N GLY A 863 2.43 4.78 -23.27
CA GLY A 863 2.25 4.89 -24.71
C GLY A 863 3.43 4.67 -25.63
N TRP A 864 4.49 5.47 -25.47
CA TRP A 864 5.63 5.54 -26.40
C TRP A 864 6.48 4.27 -26.48
N CYS A 865 6.16 3.28 -25.65
CA CYS A 865 6.76 1.96 -25.58
C CYS A 865 5.63 0.92 -25.75
N ARG A 866 4.96 0.99 -26.92
CA ARG A 866 3.98 0.10 -27.56
C ARG A 866 3.96 0.43 -29.05
#